data_AF-A0A1N6IW76-F1
#
_entry.id   AF-A0A1N6IW76-F1
#
_cell.length_a   1.000
_cell.length_b   1.000
_cell.length_c   1.000
_cell.angle_alpha   90.00
_cell.angle_beta   90.00
_cell.angle_gamma   90.00
#
_symmetry.space_group_name_H-M   'P 1'
#
loop_
_entity.id
_entity.type
_entity.pdbx_description
1 polymer ?
#
loop_
_entity_poly.entity_id
_entity_poly.type
_entity_poly.pdbx_seq_one_letter_code
_entity_poly.pdbx_strand_id
1 'polypeptide(L)'
;MPLDLGITALDAVSAPTVGVRIQKSDLAVAPYSVSFEAWQFSGWDTPAPSGTRFDARRRDLIFTWDFGDGTTNRRFVTGKNLPEAWRDATKGYGPEVAHVYETAGSWTPSLTVEEPSSGKSVTITFDPIVVVSAETHFAPTGPAETFWVGAPGACPVAGAIDKASFAAAWADMRADDGQTDIRIMLEDGWTEDIGSGVSGASASTSFRFRTIYIDTEPGAETMPEITVSGENGSIIREMNKMMRPTAEGTVAFVARGIHFRGLWDAVRMEGVQALGFEFGRGAEEVPASGFTRNGPCEYWCLSGCRVSNFKICVSPVTRNPNPAANTILGVLHETEVWDWREYGIFGGGAGVRSDVGTRQFFAILGSDIAQNPNAGSGWVKDGKSNDHGPWRGGAATCYVAGSSFYSGSGHPTLASLTVGTDGWTGGRTWVTGLYQPAIRWAIPDPLLWSEGDIEDEVDPRLNMERFYVEGQLGFGTQNGVTPIAEGNILCADGIIVAGPHTGEIFTWRQGGISARNLSLVHPDIQRYSDFTDITRFIGMTSAASDPANIYGTMRHCAFVNQCTDAKTFGGSALVPVSQVVENTGGGITVAMAHNLLHEPGPSGGDTQFAPFTEVHTVTPYNAGVQPVAERYTGTLAATVGGAGGTFTIPYSEGDASYFRDNTRAHCLQLIGVADGSSNAEYYAGGVYGTNAGETTWTFGATGVTITNNSGVDWPAGTAWVAYLMRHPDHYPPKVVSAATPSPLAVILRPGSTSTAKAAATGSVLPVDMLGDARPASPTLGPVEAA
;
A
#
# COMPACT_ATOMS: atom_id res chain seq x y z
N MET A 1 -27.21 4.64 -15.17
CA MET A 1 -26.50 5.42 -16.22
C MET A 1 -25.54 6.36 -15.52
N PRO A 2 -24.25 6.40 -15.87
CA PRO A 2 -23.40 7.49 -15.41
C PRO A 2 -24.01 8.80 -15.94
N LEU A 3 -24.41 9.68 -15.02
CA LEU A 3 -24.92 10.99 -15.38
C LEU A 3 -23.71 11.82 -15.81
N ASP A 4 -23.47 11.89 -17.12
CA ASP A 4 -22.46 12.79 -17.71
C ASP A 4 -23.02 14.21 -17.61
N LEU A 5 -22.86 14.83 -16.44
CA LEU A 5 -23.13 16.24 -16.22
C LEU A 5 -22.02 17.04 -16.93
N GLY A 6 -22.09 17.06 -18.26
CA GLY A 6 -21.27 17.91 -19.11
C GLY A 6 -21.64 19.38 -18.89
N ILE A 7 -21.23 19.95 -17.75
CA ILE A 7 -21.26 21.39 -17.54
C ILE A 7 -20.06 21.95 -18.30
N THR A 8 -20.28 22.31 -19.57
CA THR A 8 -19.32 23.05 -20.38
C THR A 8 -19.60 24.54 -20.20
N ALA A 9 -18.79 25.23 -19.40
CA ALA A 9 -18.75 26.68 -19.45
C ALA A 9 -18.06 27.08 -20.77
N LEU A 10 -18.84 27.52 -21.75
CA LEU A 10 -18.37 27.95 -23.07
C LEU A 10 -18.53 29.46 -23.19
N ASP A 11 -17.45 30.20 -22.93
CA ASP A 11 -17.26 31.57 -23.43
C ASP A 11 -15.89 31.68 -24.13
N ALA A 12 -15.87 32.42 -25.24
CA ALA A 12 -14.82 32.37 -26.25
C ALA A 12 -13.47 32.98 -25.80
N VAL A 13 -12.42 32.15 -25.92
CA VAL A 13 -10.96 32.47 -25.97
C VAL A 13 -10.38 33.25 -24.78
N SER A 14 -10.10 32.56 -23.67
CA SER A 14 -8.76 32.43 -23.01
C SER A 14 -8.83 31.95 -21.54
N ALA A 15 -10.02 31.71 -20.98
CA ALA A 15 -10.16 31.22 -19.61
C ALA A 15 -9.86 29.71 -19.52
N PRO A 16 -9.16 29.25 -18.46
CA PRO A 16 -8.97 27.83 -18.20
C PRO A 16 -10.32 27.16 -17.91
N THR A 17 -10.52 25.95 -18.45
CA THR A 17 -11.70 25.12 -18.17
C THR A 17 -11.28 23.72 -17.73
N VAL A 18 -12.13 23.10 -16.93
CA VAL A 18 -12.02 21.70 -16.52
C VAL A 18 -13.42 21.09 -16.50
N GLY A 19 -13.60 19.93 -17.10
CA GLY A 19 -14.79 19.10 -16.96
C GLY A 19 -14.71 18.28 -15.69
N VAL A 20 -15.85 17.89 -15.12
CA VAL A 20 -15.91 16.99 -13.96
C VAL A 20 -16.85 15.83 -14.25
N ARG A 21 -16.46 14.62 -13.88
CA ARG A 21 -17.32 13.44 -13.85
C ARG A 21 -17.59 13.08 -12.41
N ILE A 22 -18.83 12.71 -12.12
CA ILE A 22 -19.28 12.27 -10.81
C ILE A 22 -19.86 10.87 -10.97
N GLN A 23 -19.32 9.90 -10.26
CA GLN A 23 -19.84 8.53 -10.21
C GLN A 23 -20.42 8.27 -8.83
N LYS A 24 -21.66 7.79 -8.80
CA LYS A 24 -22.45 7.59 -7.57
C LYS A 24 -23.54 6.53 -7.80
N SER A 25 -23.93 5.81 -6.76
CA SER A 25 -25.00 4.80 -6.87
C SER A 25 -26.40 5.42 -6.79
N ASP A 26 -27.42 4.76 -7.30
CA ASP A 26 -28.82 5.21 -7.17
C ASP A 26 -29.37 5.04 -5.75
N LEU A 27 -28.65 4.34 -4.85
CA LEU A 27 -29.11 4.09 -3.48
C LEU A 27 -29.29 5.41 -2.71
N ALA A 28 -28.33 6.33 -2.81
CA ALA A 28 -28.34 7.62 -2.11
C ALA A 28 -28.59 7.53 -0.58
N VAL A 29 -28.26 6.41 0.05
CA VAL A 29 -28.40 6.18 1.50
C VAL A 29 -27.04 6.35 2.19
N ALA A 30 -27.02 7.10 3.30
CA ALA A 30 -25.82 7.24 4.14
C ALA A 30 -25.46 5.92 4.84
N PRO A 31 -24.17 5.49 4.87
CA PRO A 31 -23.02 6.15 4.28
C PRO A 31 -23.02 6.01 2.76
N TYR A 32 -22.90 7.15 2.06
CA TYR A 32 -23.04 7.21 0.61
C TYR A 32 -21.73 7.59 -0.07
N SER A 33 -21.16 6.66 -0.83
CA SER A 33 -19.90 6.87 -1.55
C SER A 33 -20.10 7.51 -2.92
N VAL A 34 -19.23 8.47 -3.23
CA VAL A 34 -19.20 9.20 -4.50
C VAL A 34 -17.74 9.37 -4.92
N SER A 35 -17.43 9.16 -6.20
CA SER A 35 -16.14 9.55 -6.78
C SER A 35 -16.29 10.71 -7.74
N PHE A 36 -15.23 11.51 -7.82
CA PHE A 36 -15.12 12.71 -8.64
C PHE A 36 -13.83 12.62 -9.47
N GLU A 37 -13.93 12.93 -10.75
CA GLU A 37 -12.79 12.98 -11.67
C GLU A 37 -12.78 14.33 -12.37
N ALA A 38 -11.70 15.09 -12.21
CA ALA A 38 -11.39 16.23 -13.06
C ALA A 38 -10.87 15.70 -14.42
N TRP A 39 -11.56 16.09 -15.49
CA TRP A 39 -11.27 15.65 -16.86
C TRP A 39 -11.41 16.82 -17.84
N GLN A 40 -11.06 16.62 -19.13
CA GLN A 40 -11.24 17.65 -20.17
C GLN A 40 -10.66 19.04 -19.83
N PHE A 41 -9.33 19.11 -19.73
CA PHE A 41 -8.63 20.36 -19.51
C PHE A 41 -8.48 21.17 -20.81
N SER A 42 -8.80 22.47 -20.76
CA SER A 42 -8.53 23.42 -21.85
C SER A 42 -8.10 24.79 -21.30
N GLY A 43 -7.35 25.57 -22.09
CA GLY A 43 -6.91 26.91 -21.70
C GLY A 43 -5.77 26.98 -20.67
N TRP A 44 -5.22 25.84 -20.25
CA TRP A 44 -4.06 25.73 -19.34
C TRP A 44 -2.73 25.84 -20.09
N ASP A 45 -1.70 26.42 -19.46
CA ASP A 45 -0.35 26.50 -20.03
C ASP A 45 0.44 25.20 -19.84
N THR A 46 0.02 24.38 -18.88
CA THR A 46 0.51 23.02 -18.65
C THR A 46 0.21 22.18 -19.89
N PRO A 47 1.24 21.60 -20.53
CA PRO A 47 1.06 20.91 -21.80
C PRO A 47 0.05 19.77 -21.72
N ALA A 48 -0.83 19.69 -22.72
CA ALA A 48 -1.64 18.51 -22.95
C ALA A 48 -0.76 17.31 -23.36
N PRO A 49 -1.24 16.06 -23.22
CA PRO A 49 -0.56 14.88 -23.73
C PRO A 49 -0.24 15.05 -25.22
N SER A 50 0.97 14.69 -25.64
CA SER A 50 1.42 14.79 -27.04
C SER A 50 1.98 13.45 -27.51
N GLY A 51 1.12 12.59 -28.07
CA GLY A 51 1.52 11.27 -28.56
C GLY A 51 1.82 10.25 -27.46
N THR A 52 1.41 10.53 -26.22
CA THR A 52 1.51 9.64 -25.07
C THR A 52 0.22 9.68 -24.23
N ARG A 53 -0.04 8.68 -23.37
CA ARG A 53 -1.14 8.73 -22.38
C ARG A 53 -0.80 9.54 -21.12
N PHE A 54 0.46 9.92 -20.94
CA PHE A 54 0.88 10.77 -19.83
C PHE A 54 0.30 12.18 -19.95
N ASP A 55 -0.44 12.63 -18.93
CA ASP A 55 -1.04 13.96 -18.88
C ASP A 55 -0.43 14.81 -17.77
N ALA A 56 0.47 15.73 -18.14
CA ALA A 56 1.10 16.63 -17.20
C ALA A 56 0.08 17.47 -16.41
N ARG A 57 -1.11 17.74 -16.97
CA ARG A 57 -2.16 18.54 -16.31
C ARG A 57 -2.75 17.82 -15.09
N ARG A 58 -2.78 16.49 -15.09
CA ARG A 58 -3.23 15.69 -13.93
C ARG A 58 -2.26 15.74 -12.76
N ARG A 59 -1.03 16.17 -13.01
CA ARG A 59 0.06 16.23 -12.04
C ARG A 59 0.40 17.65 -11.58
N ASP A 60 0.64 18.50 -12.56
CA ASP A 60 1.26 19.81 -12.37
C ASP A 60 0.22 20.87 -12.01
N LEU A 61 -1.06 20.62 -12.33
CA LEU A 61 -2.17 21.37 -11.75
C LEU A 61 -2.44 20.94 -10.31
N ILE A 62 -3.04 21.86 -9.57
CA ILE A 62 -3.40 21.67 -8.17
C ILE A 62 -4.90 21.64 -8.09
N PHE A 63 -5.41 20.59 -7.49
CA PHE A 63 -6.84 20.31 -7.38
C PHE A 63 -7.19 20.32 -5.91
N THR A 64 -8.20 21.10 -5.55
CA THR A 64 -8.74 21.15 -4.19
C THR A 64 -10.25 20.96 -4.29
N TRP A 65 -10.71 19.84 -3.75
CA TRP A 65 -12.10 19.50 -3.61
C TRP A 65 -12.60 19.89 -2.23
N ASP A 66 -13.78 20.48 -2.18
CA ASP A 66 -14.58 20.67 -0.97
C ASP A 66 -15.87 19.90 -1.17
N PHE A 67 -16.18 18.94 -0.30
CA PHE A 67 -17.37 18.09 -0.46
C PHE A 67 -18.65 18.75 0.06
N GLY A 68 -18.56 19.93 0.68
CA GLY A 68 -19.72 20.73 1.08
C GLY A 68 -20.53 20.12 2.22
N ASP A 69 -19.98 19.14 2.95
CA ASP A 69 -20.60 18.50 4.11
C ASP A 69 -20.53 19.35 5.40
N GLY A 70 -20.12 20.61 5.27
CA GLY A 70 -20.49 21.73 6.13
C GLY A 70 -19.92 21.73 7.55
N THR A 71 -19.16 20.70 7.93
CA THR A 71 -18.55 20.60 9.24
C THR A 71 -17.05 20.78 9.10
N THR A 72 -16.55 22.01 9.35
CA THR A 72 -15.12 22.36 9.30
C THR A 72 -14.22 21.52 10.24
N ASN A 73 -14.82 20.59 11.00
CA ASN A 73 -14.17 19.75 11.99
C ASN A 73 -14.38 18.24 11.75
N ARG A 74 -15.00 17.80 10.65
CA ARG A 74 -15.10 16.36 10.38
C ARG A 74 -13.71 15.82 10.07
N ARG A 75 -13.33 14.79 10.82
CA ARG A 75 -12.00 14.19 10.71
C ARG A 75 -12.09 12.68 10.64
N PHE A 76 -11.28 12.08 9.78
CA PHE A 76 -11.06 10.64 9.74
C PHE A 76 -10.66 10.15 11.13
N VAL A 77 -11.36 9.18 11.72
CA VAL A 77 -11.09 8.69 13.08
C VAL A 77 -10.02 7.60 13.13
N THR A 78 -9.91 6.79 12.08
CA THR A 78 -9.13 5.54 12.04
C THR A 78 -7.66 5.72 11.64
N GLY A 79 -7.29 6.77 10.89
CA GLY A 79 -5.91 7.08 10.49
C GLY A 79 -5.01 7.59 11.65
N LYS A 80 -4.66 6.70 12.57
CA LYS A 80 -3.98 7.00 13.86
C LYS A 80 -2.57 7.57 13.69
N ASN A 81 -1.91 7.26 12.57
CA ASN A 81 -0.53 7.64 12.27
C ASN A 81 -0.44 8.80 11.29
N LEU A 82 -1.34 9.78 11.41
CA LEU A 82 -1.39 10.95 10.55
C LEU A 82 -1.39 12.23 11.39
N PRO A 83 -0.71 13.30 10.92
CA PRO A 83 -0.90 14.64 11.45
C PRO A 83 -2.38 15.03 11.54
N GLU A 84 -2.76 15.80 12.55
CA GLU A 84 -4.16 16.21 12.76
C GLU A 84 -4.74 16.94 11.55
N ALA A 85 -3.95 17.82 10.91
CA ALA A 85 -4.34 18.56 9.72
C ALA A 85 -4.68 17.65 8.51
N TRP A 86 -4.14 16.44 8.48
CA TRP A 86 -4.37 15.49 7.38
C TRP A 86 -5.65 14.72 7.50
N ARG A 87 -6.27 14.75 8.68
CA ARG A 87 -7.46 13.98 8.96
C ARG A 87 -8.73 14.66 8.48
N ASP A 88 -8.69 15.88 7.94
CA ASP A 88 -9.86 16.58 7.41
C ASP A 88 -10.58 15.75 6.32
N ALA A 89 -11.76 15.22 6.63
CA ALA A 89 -12.51 14.37 5.70
C ALA A 89 -13.35 15.18 4.70
N THR A 90 -13.45 16.51 4.88
CA THR A 90 -14.28 17.41 4.07
C THR A 90 -13.59 17.87 2.78
N LYS A 91 -12.27 17.61 2.68
CA LYS A 91 -11.44 17.97 1.54
C LYS A 91 -10.84 16.75 0.87
N GLY A 92 -10.52 16.90 -0.42
CA GLY A 92 -9.66 16.00 -1.17
C GLY A 92 -8.79 16.79 -2.12
N TYR A 93 -7.63 16.25 -2.49
CA TYR A 93 -6.70 16.88 -3.42
C TYR A 93 -6.33 15.91 -4.54
N GLY A 94 -5.93 16.47 -5.67
CA GLY A 94 -5.62 15.73 -6.89
C GLY A 94 -6.80 15.54 -7.86
N PRO A 95 -6.54 15.04 -9.08
CA PRO A 95 -7.50 15.00 -10.17
C PRO A 95 -8.61 13.95 -9.98
N GLU A 96 -8.35 12.90 -9.20
CA GLU A 96 -9.32 11.86 -8.88
C GLU A 96 -9.49 11.73 -7.37
N VAL A 97 -10.70 11.96 -6.88
CA VAL A 97 -11.01 11.85 -5.44
C VAL A 97 -12.30 11.05 -5.23
N ALA A 98 -12.50 10.59 -4.00
CA ALA A 98 -13.76 10.07 -3.53
C ALA A 98 -14.09 10.60 -2.15
N HIS A 99 -15.37 10.58 -1.82
CA HIS A 99 -15.91 10.99 -0.53
C HIS A 99 -17.05 10.06 -0.11
N VAL A 100 -17.26 9.98 1.21
CA VAL A 100 -18.41 9.28 1.79
C VAL A 100 -19.21 10.27 2.62
N TYR A 101 -20.45 10.50 2.23
CA TYR A 101 -21.39 11.26 3.04
C TYR A 101 -21.99 10.34 4.12
N GLU A 102 -21.52 10.48 5.35
CA GLU A 102 -21.94 9.65 6.49
C GLU A 102 -23.33 9.99 7.02
N THR A 103 -23.83 11.19 6.71
CA THR A 103 -25.11 11.69 7.21
C THR A 103 -26.01 12.10 6.05
N ALA A 104 -27.32 11.97 6.30
CA ALA A 104 -28.34 12.44 5.39
C ALA A 104 -28.29 13.97 5.28
N GLY A 105 -28.50 14.49 4.07
CA GLY A 105 -28.39 15.92 3.80
C GLY A 105 -28.39 16.24 2.32
N SER A 106 -28.18 17.52 2.02
CA SER A 106 -27.99 18.02 0.67
C SER A 106 -26.67 18.79 0.65
N TRP A 107 -25.68 18.22 -0.03
CA TRP A 107 -24.29 18.64 0.06
C TRP A 107 -23.85 19.21 -1.28
N THR A 108 -23.24 20.40 -1.27
CA THR A 108 -22.86 21.10 -2.52
C THR A 108 -21.34 21.04 -2.68
N PRO A 109 -20.80 20.04 -3.38
CA PRO A 109 -19.37 19.96 -3.58
C PRO A 109 -18.86 21.08 -4.51
N SER A 110 -17.57 21.35 -4.44
CA SER A 110 -16.86 22.22 -5.37
C SER A 110 -15.44 21.72 -5.65
N LEU A 111 -14.90 22.13 -6.79
CA LEU A 111 -13.53 21.91 -7.21
C LEU A 111 -12.88 23.25 -7.52
N THR A 112 -11.72 23.52 -6.95
CA THR A 112 -10.81 24.57 -7.41
C THR A 112 -9.60 23.93 -8.08
N VAL A 113 -9.27 24.37 -9.30
CA VAL A 113 -8.05 23.99 -10.02
C VAL A 113 -7.16 25.21 -10.18
N GLU A 114 -5.88 25.07 -9.89
CA GLU A 114 -4.87 26.12 -10.02
C GLU A 114 -3.66 25.62 -10.81
N GLU A 115 -3.11 26.49 -11.66
CA GLU A 115 -1.85 26.28 -12.37
C GLU A 115 -0.76 27.18 -11.77
N PRO A 116 0.18 26.61 -11.00
CA PRO A 116 1.20 27.40 -10.30
C PRO A 116 2.13 28.19 -11.23
N SER A 117 2.35 27.72 -12.46
CA SER A 117 3.28 28.34 -13.41
C SER A 117 2.75 29.64 -14.01
N SER A 118 1.43 29.75 -14.20
CA SER A 118 0.78 30.89 -14.85
C SER A 118 -0.14 31.69 -13.92
N GLY A 119 -0.49 31.13 -12.76
CA GLY A 119 -1.49 31.67 -11.84
C GLY A 119 -2.93 31.52 -12.33
N LYS A 120 -3.17 30.78 -13.42
CA LYS A 120 -4.52 30.47 -13.89
C LYS A 120 -5.26 29.65 -12.84
N SER A 121 -6.54 29.96 -12.63
CA SER A 121 -7.39 29.21 -11.71
C SER A 121 -8.84 29.17 -12.20
N VAL A 122 -9.55 28.11 -11.84
CA VAL A 122 -11.00 27.96 -12.05
C VAL A 122 -11.62 27.27 -10.84
N THR A 123 -12.79 27.75 -10.41
CA THR A 123 -13.61 27.09 -9.37
C THR A 123 -14.95 26.67 -9.98
N ILE A 124 -15.35 25.44 -9.71
CA ILE A 124 -16.61 24.84 -10.15
C ILE A 124 -17.41 24.44 -8.92
N THR A 125 -18.69 24.79 -8.88
CA THR A 125 -19.65 24.32 -7.89
C THR A 125 -20.64 23.38 -8.58
N PHE A 126 -20.98 22.27 -7.93
CA PHE A 126 -21.83 21.24 -8.53
C PHE A 126 -23.27 21.32 -8.03
N ASP A 127 -24.17 20.60 -8.70
CA ASP A 127 -25.51 20.36 -8.19
C ASP A 127 -25.44 19.61 -6.84
N PRO A 128 -26.36 19.89 -5.89
CA PRO A 128 -26.33 19.23 -4.60
C PRO A 128 -26.47 17.71 -4.70
N ILE A 129 -25.62 17.00 -3.95
CA ILE A 129 -25.73 15.57 -3.70
C ILE A 129 -26.69 15.37 -2.54
N VAL A 130 -27.86 14.80 -2.85
CA VAL A 130 -28.90 14.49 -1.86
C VAL A 130 -28.68 13.08 -1.32
N VAL A 131 -28.60 12.96 0.00
CA VAL A 131 -28.39 11.72 0.72
C VAL A 131 -29.50 11.56 1.74
N VAL A 132 -30.15 10.39 1.78
CA VAL A 132 -31.18 10.05 2.77
C VAL A 132 -30.61 9.17 3.88
N SER A 133 -31.30 9.11 5.02
CA SER A 133 -30.90 8.22 6.10
C SER A 133 -31.36 6.79 5.82
N ALA A 134 -30.59 5.81 6.30
CA ALA A 134 -31.00 4.40 6.25
C ALA A 134 -32.39 4.20 6.91
N GLU A 135 -32.66 4.89 8.01
CA GLU A 135 -33.95 4.82 8.70
C GLU A 135 -35.12 5.33 7.86
N THR A 136 -34.90 6.27 6.95
CA THR A 136 -35.94 6.76 6.05
C THR A 136 -36.15 5.81 4.87
N HIS A 137 -35.05 5.31 4.28
CA HIS A 137 -35.10 4.43 3.10
C HIS A 137 -35.70 3.05 3.41
N PHE A 138 -35.32 2.47 4.55
CA PHE A 138 -35.70 1.12 4.98
C PHE A 138 -36.90 1.08 5.94
N ALA A 139 -37.68 2.16 6.03
CA ALA A 139 -38.92 2.20 6.83
C ALA A 139 -40.01 1.28 6.23
N PRO A 140 -41.00 0.80 7.02
CA PRO A 140 -42.06 -0.13 6.57
C PRO A 140 -42.92 0.30 5.39
N THR A 141 -42.93 1.60 5.11
CA THR A 141 -43.70 2.19 4.00
C THR A 141 -42.84 2.43 2.76
N GLY A 142 -41.54 2.13 2.86
CA GLY A 142 -40.56 2.25 1.79
C GLY A 142 -40.53 1.03 0.88
N PRO A 143 -39.74 1.09 -0.21
CA PRO A 143 -39.59 0.02 -1.19
C PRO A 143 -38.64 -1.10 -0.72
N ALA A 144 -38.29 -1.14 0.57
CA ALA A 144 -37.15 -1.87 1.10
C ALA A 144 -37.51 -2.61 2.40
N GLU A 145 -36.80 -3.71 2.68
CA GLU A 145 -37.03 -4.55 3.86
C GLU A 145 -35.87 -4.46 4.86
N THR A 146 -36.18 -4.54 6.15
CA THR A 146 -35.18 -4.65 7.23
C THR A 146 -35.30 -6.00 7.92
N PHE A 147 -34.21 -6.75 7.95
CA PHE A 147 -34.04 -7.95 8.78
C PHE A 147 -33.25 -7.59 10.04
N TRP A 148 -33.81 -7.95 11.18
CA TRP A 148 -33.19 -7.73 12.48
C TRP A 148 -32.51 -9.02 12.96
N VAL A 149 -31.24 -8.93 13.33
CA VAL A 149 -30.49 -10.04 13.94
C VAL A 149 -30.13 -9.62 15.36
N GLY A 150 -30.91 -10.11 16.31
CA GLY A 150 -30.80 -9.78 17.72
C GLY A 150 -31.94 -10.37 18.53
N ALA A 151 -32.14 -9.87 19.75
CA ALA A 151 -33.29 -10.23 20.57
C ALA A 151 -34.62 -9.96 19.83
N PRO A 152 -35.54 -10.96 19.73
CA PRO A 152 -36.80 -10.77 19.00
C PRO A 152 -37.64 -9.60 19.53
N GLY A 153 -38.15 -8.77 18.64
CA GLY A 153 -38.94 -7.58 18.98
C GLY A 153 -38.16 -6.41 19.60
N ALA A 154 -36.83 -6.50 19.67
CA ALA A 154 -35.97 -5.43 20.17
C ALA A 154 -35.52 -4.45 19.08
N CYS A 155 -35.80 -4.73 17.81
CA CYS A 155 -35.33 -3.89 16.70
C CYS A 155 -35.82 -2.44 16.86
N PRO A 156 -34.93 -1.43 16.79
CA PRO A 156 -35.32 -0.03 16.84
C PRO A 156 -36.12 0.43 15.60
N VAL A 157 -36.09 -0.36 14.51
CA VAL A 157 -36.82 -0.08 13.29
C VAL A 157 -38.18 -0.76 13.33
N ALA A 158 -39.24 0.04 13.34
CA ALA A 158 -40.60 -0.48 13.25
C ALA A 158 -40.75 -1.35 12.00
N GLY A 159 -41.46 -2.49 12.11
CA GLY A 159 -41.73 -3.39 10.98
C GLY A 159 -40.54 -4.23 10.49
N ALA A 160 -39.39 -4.19 11.18
CA ALA A 160 -38.30 -5.12 10.91
C ALA A 160 -38.73 -6.58 11.16
N ILE A 161 -38.15 -7.50 10.39
CA ILE A 161 -38.41 -8.93 10.47
C ILE A 161 -37.31 -9.58 11.31
N ASP A 162 -37.68 -10.14 12.47
CA ASP A 162 -36.75 -10.85 13.34
C ASP A 162 -36.14 -12.08 12.64
N LYS A 163 -34.82 -12.23 12.75
CA LYS A 163 -34.04 -13.38 12.27
C LYS A 163 -33.22 -13.94 13.42
N ALA A 164 -33.14 -15.26 13.49
CA ALA A 164 -32.41 -15.96 14.55
C ALA A 164 -30.88 -15.81 14.44
N SER A 165 -30.36 -15.43 13.27
CA SER A 165 -28.93 -15.30 13.00
C SER A 165 -28.70 -14.51 11.70
N PHE A 166 -27.49 -14.00 11.50
CA PHE A 166 -27.02 -13.41 10.25
C PHE A 166 -27.10 -14.41 9.10
N ALA A 167 -26.70 -15.66 9.31
CA ALA A 167 -26.84 -16.71 8.29
C ALA A 167 -28.32 -16.95 7.89
N ALA A 168 -29.26 -16.86 8.84
CA ALA A 168 -30.69 -16.94 8.57
C ALA A 168 -31.21 -15.71 7.80
N ALA A 169 -30.82 -14.50 8.21
CA ALA A 169 -31.14 -13.27 7.48
C ALA A 169 -30.62 -13.32 6.04
N TRP A 170 -29.40 -13.79 5.85
CA TRP A 170 -28.78 -13.99 4.54
C TRP A 170 -29.49 -15.07 3.71
N ALA A 171 -29.95 -16.15 4.33
CA ALA A 171 -30.70 -17.19 3.64
C ALA A 171 -32.07 -16.71 3.15
N ASP A 172 -32.77 -15.92 3.96
CA ASP A 172 -34.07 -15.36 3.58
C ASP A 172 -33.93 -14.26 2.54
N MET A 173 -32.87 -13.44 2.62
CA MET A 173 -32.50 -12.51 1.57
C MET A 173 -32.40 -13.24 0.23
N ARG A 174 -31.69 -14.38 0.18
CA ARG A 174 -31.57 -15.23 -1.03
C ARG A 174 -32.87 -15.77 -1.60
N ALA A 175 -33.96 -15.78 -0.86
CA ALA A 175 -35.26 -16.21 -1.35
C ALA A 175 -36.06 -15.08 -2.04
N ASP A 176 -35.61 -13.82 -1.92
CA ASP A 176 -36.26 -12.66 -2.53
C ASP A 176 -36.17 -12.67 -4.07
N ASP A 177 -37.14 -12.05 -4.74
CA ASP A 177 -37.20 -11.97 -6.20
C ASP A 177 -36.22 -10.93 -6.80
N GLY A 178 -35.58 -10.15 -5.92
CA GLY A 178 -34.47 -9.26 -6.20
C GLY A 178 -34.83 -7.90 -6.72
N GLN A 179 -36.08 -7.48 -6.55
CA GLN A 179 -36.49 -6.10 -6.76
C GLN A 179 -36.32 -5.24 -5.51
N THR A 180 -36.15 -5.85 -4.34
CA THR A 180 -36.17 -5.18 -3.04
C THR A 180 -34.76 -4.81 -2.58
N ASP A 181 -34.60 -3.59 -2.06
CA ASP A 181 -33.39 -3.24 -1.30
C ASP A 181 -33.50 -3.88 0.09
N ILE A 182 -32.47 -4.60 0.53
CA ILE A 182 -32.51 -5.35 1.80
C ILE A 182 -31.47 -4.79 2.77
N ARG A 183 -31.93 -4.48 3.99
CA ARG A 183 -31.10 -4.12 5.14
C ARG A 183 -31.02 -5.29 6.12
N ILE A 184 -29.80 -5.67 6.53
CA ILE A 184 -29.57 -6.56 7.66
C ILE A 184 -28.98 -5.71 8.79
N MET A 185 -29.74 -5.55 9.87
CA MET A 185 -29.33 -4.80 11.06
C MET A 185 -28.95 -5.76 12.18
N LEU A 186 -27.76 -5.55 12.76
CA LEU A 186 -27.24 -6.34 13.88
C LEU A 186 -27.37 -5.57 15.19
N GLU A 187 -27.79 -6.28 16.24
CA GLU A 187 -27.80 -5.78 17.63
C GLU A 187 -26.38 -5.41 18.10
N ASP A 188 -26.29 -4.41 18.98
CA ASP A 188 -25.05 -3.96 19.61
C ASP A 188 -24.28 -5.14 20.24
N GLY A 189 -23.01 -5.29 19.88
CA GLY A 189 -22.16 -6.38 20.34
C GLY A 189 -22.56 -7.79 19.89
N TRP A 190 -23.51 -7.94 18.95
CA TRP A 190 -23.89 -9.25 18.40
C TRP A 190 -22.66 -9.99 17.89
N THR A 191 -22.51 -11.28 18.24
CA THR A 191 -21.40 -12.11 17.78
C THR A 191 -21.92 -13.43 17.20
N GLU A 192 -21.48 -13.76 15.98
CA GLU A 192 -21.85 -15.01 15.33
C GLU A 192 -20.68 -15.63 14.57
N ASP A 193 -20.50 -16.94 14.71
CA ASP A 193 -19.66 -17.73 13.82
C ASP A 193 -20.54 -18.37 12.74
N ILE A 194 -20.31 -17.96 11.48
CA ILE A 194 -21.07 -18.44 10.33
C ILE A 194 -20.45 -19.69 9.69
N GLY A 195 -19.52 -20.36 10.39
CA GLY A 195 -18.88 -21.60 9.95
C GLY A 195 -18.05 -21.41 8.69
N SER A 196 -18.38 -22.12 7.61
CA SER A 196 -17.70 -21.99 6.31
C SER A 196 -18.07 -20.73 5.54
N GLY A 197 -18.76 -19.76 6.15
CA GLY A 197 -19.16 -18.52 5.50
C GLY A 197 -20.49 -18.61 4.76
N VAL A 198 -21.01 -17.45 4.36
CA VAL A 198 -22.24 -17.36 3.57
C VAL A 198 -21.87 -17.24 2.09
N SER A 199 -21.84 -18.38 1.38
CA SER A 199 -21.58 -18.37 -0.06
C SER A 199 -22.86 -18.15 -0.87
N GLY A 200 -22.76 -17.42 -1.98
CA GLY A 200 -23.81 -17.29 -2.98
C GLY A 200 -23.92 -18.49 -3.92
N ALA A 201 -23.18 -19.58 -3.70
CA ALA A 201 -22.98 -20.61 -4.70
C ALA A 201 -23.78 -21.89 -4.40
N SER A 202 -25.06 -21.89 -4.76
CA SER A 202 -25.61 -23.08 -5.44
C SER A 202 -25.71 -22.70 -6.91
N ALA A 203 -25.02 -23.44 -7.79
CA ALA A 203 -24.83 -23.10 -9.20
C ALA A 203 -26.12 -23.02 -10.05
N SER A 204 -27.30 -23.25 -9.47
CA SER A 204 -28.58 -23.37 -10.17
C SER A 204 -29.58 -22.23 -9.91
N THR A 205 -29.39 -21.38 -8.90
CA THR A 205 -30.34 -20.31 -8.57
C THR A 205 -29.74 -18.95 -8.88
N SER A 206 -30.27 -18.28 -9.90
CA SER A 206 -29.89 -16.91 -10.25
C SER A 206 -30.46 -15.96 -9.20
N PHE A 207 -29.61 -15.47 -8.30
CA PHE A 207 -30.01 -14.43 -7.36
C PHE A 207 -30.16 -13.10 -8.10
N ARG A 208 -31.12 -12.31 -7.66
CA ARG A 208 -31.36 -10.96 -8.11
C ARG A 208 -31.35 -10.15 -6.82
N PHE A 209 -30.52 -9.10 -6.76
CA PHE A 209 -30.55 -8.15 -5.66
C PHE A 209 -30.22 -6.80 -6.26
N ARG A 210 -30.92 -5.77 -5.80
CA ARG A 210 -30.57 -4.40 -6.12
C ARG A 210 -29.58 -3.86 -5.10
N THR A 211 -29.91 -3.91 -3.81
CA THR A 211 -29.01 -3.42 -2.74
C THR A 211 -28.96 -4.39 -1.57
N ILE A 212 -27.75 -4.60 -1.04
CA ILE A 212 -27.52 -5.26 0.25
C ILE A 212 -26.87 -4.23 1.19
N TYR A 213 -27.54 -3.94 2.31
CA TYR A 213 -27.07 -2.97 3.30
C TYR A 213 -26.94 -3.64 4.67
N ILE A 214 -25.72 -3.87 5.15
CA ILE A 214 -25.44 -4.49 6.45
C ILE A 214 -24.99 -3.41 7.41
N ASP A 215 -25.56 -3.36 8.61
CA ASP A 215 -25.29 -2.27 9.54
C ASP A 215 -25.47 -2.69 10.98
N THR A 216 -24.85 -1.96 11.88
CA THR A 216 -25.12 -2.04 13.31
C THR A 216 -26.31 -1.15 13.67
N GLU A 217 -26.98 -1.46 14.77
CA GLU A 217 -28.06 -0.63 15.26
C GLU A 217 -27.61 0.80 15.62
N PRO A 218 -28.50 1.82 15.48
CA PRO A 218 -28.13 3.19 15.80
C PRO A 218 -27.71 3.37 17.27
N GLY A 219 -26.52 3.94 17.48
CA GLY A 219 -26.00 4.23 18.82
C GLY A 219 -25.27 3.07 19.50
N ALA A 220 -25.01 1.97 18.78
CA ALA A 220 -24.20 0.85 19.28
C ALA A 220 -22.85 1.32 19.86
N GLU A 221 -22.50 0.81 21.04
CA GLU A 221 -21.23 1.10 21.71
C GLU A 221 -20.17 0.02 21.41
N THR A 222 -20.62 -1.17 21.02
CA THR A 222 -19.82 -2.36 20.76
C THR A 222 -20.06 -2.86 19.33
N MET A 223 -18.99 -2.87 18.53
CA MET A 223 -19.05 -3.36 17.16
C MET A 223 -19.50 -4.84 17.11
N PRO A 224 -20.57 -5.18 16.37
CA PRO A 224 -20.95 -6.57 16.14
C PRO A 224 -19.85 -7.34 15.41
N GLU A 225 -19.60 -8.60 15.76
CA GLU A 225 -18.58 -9.46 15.19
C GLU A 225 -19.17 -10.64 14.40
N ILE A 226 -18.80 -10.77 13.13
CA ILE A 226 -19.08 -11.93 12.28
C ILE A 226 -17.77 -12.68 12.05
N THR A 227 -17.67 -13.88 12.60
CA THR A 227 -16.51 -14.77 12.48
C THR A 227 -16.76 -15.87 11.45
N VAL A 228 -15.70 -16.30 10.75
CA VAL A 228 -15.72 -17.44 9.83
C VAL A 228 -14.73 -18.50 10.30
N SER A 229 -15.20 -19.68 10.72
CA SER A 229 -14.36 -20.78 11.23
C SER A 229 -14.02 -21.93 10.26
N GLY A 230 -14.60 -21.95 9.06
CA GLY A 230 -14.31 -23.02 8.09
C GLY A 230 -13.01 -22.80 7.28
N GLU A 231 -12.30 -23.89 6.95
CA GLU A 231 -11.00 -23.89 6.24
C GLU A 231 -11.04 -23.36 4.78
N ASN A 232 -12.21 -23.06 4.23
CA ASN A 232 -12.34 -22.35 2.95
C ASN A 232 -13.37 -21.23 3.06
N GLY A 233 -13.54 -20.73 4.28
CA GLY A 233 -14.57 -19.81 4.59
C GLY A 233 -14.35 -18.46 3.93
N SER A 234 -15.46 -17.81 3.63
CA SER A 234 -15.50 -16.45 3.14
C SER A 234 -16.74 -15.78 3.68
N ILE A 235 -16.64 -14.55 4.15
CA ILE A 235 -17.84 -13.84 4.61
C ILE A 235 -18.73 -13.64 3.40
N ILE A 236 -18.17 -13.06 2.33
CA ILE A 236 -18.89 -12.89 1.09
C ILE A 236 -17.99 -13.28 -0.09
N ARG A 237 -18.34 -14.39 -0.74
CA ARG A 237 -17.71 -14.86 -1.97
C ARG A 237 -18.59 -14.56 -3.18
N GLU A 238 -17.95 -14.22 -4.29
CA GLU A 238 -18.58 -14.14 -5.61
C GLU A 238 -19.80 -13.19 -5.64
N MET A 239 -19.65 -11.98 -5.09
CA MET A 239 -20.72 -10.98 -5.07
C MET A 239 -21.33 -10.70 -6.43
N ASN A 240 -20.51 -10.75 -7.47
CA ASN A 240 -20.93 -10.63 -8.87
C ASN A 240 -21.88 -11.76 -9.35
N LYS A 241 -21.87 -12.93 -8.71
CA LYS A 241 -22.86 -14.00 -9.00
C LYS A 241 -24.18 -13.75 -8.29
N MET A 242 -24.15 -13.05 -7.15
CA MET A 242 -25.34 -12.76 -6.36
C MET A 242 -26.13 -11.59 -6.90
N MET A 243 -25.45 -10.61 -7.50
CA MET A 243 -26.09 -9.38 -7.92
C MET A 243 -26.18 -9.33 -9.43
N ARG A 244 -27.41 -9.16 -9.92
CA ARG A 244 -27.67 -8.92 -11.34
C ARG A 244 -28.25 -7.51 -11.45
N PRO A 245 -27.71 -6.66 -12.33
CA PRO A 245 -28.41 -5.46 -12.71
C PRO A 245 -29.78 -5.88 -13.24
N THR A 246 -30.84 -5.38 -12.61
CA THR A 246 -32.14 -5.33 -13.27
C THR A 246 -32.01 -4.37 -14.46
N ALA A 247 -33.01 -4.33 -15.35
CA ALA A 247 -33.02 -3.31 -16.40
C ALA A 247 -33.07 -1.87 -15.83
N GLU A 248 -33.29 -1.71 -14.52
CA GLU A 248 -33.56 -0.46 -13.83
C GLU A 248 -32.78 -0.38 -12.51
N GLY A 249 -31.60 0.28 -12.54
CA GLY A 249 -30.91 0.76 -11.35
C GLY A 249 -29.54 0.14 -11.08
N THR A 250 -28.75 0.84 -10.26
CA THR A 250 -27.42 0.39 -9.83
C THR A 250 -27.48 -0.69 -8.76
N VAL A 251 -26.51 -1.60 -8.78
CA VAL A 251 -26.31 -2.62 -7.74
C VAL A 251 -25.36 -2.10 -6.66
N ALA A 252 -25.76 -2.15 -5.39
CA ALA A 252 -24.96 -1.66 -4.26
C ALA A 252 -24.80 -2.66 -3.11
N PHE A 253 -23.59 -2.69 -2.52
CA PHE A 253 -23.31 -3.36 -1.26
C PHE A 253 -22.73 -2.37 -0.25
N VAL A 254 -23.32 -2.26 0.93
CA VAL A 254 -22.81 -1.42 2.00
C VAL A 254 -22.68 -2.25 3.26
N ALA A 255 -21.56 -2.15 3.95
CA ALA A 255 -21.42 -2.61 5.32
C ALA A 255 -20.94 -1.45 6.19
N ARG A 256 -21.58 -1.24 7.34
CA ARG A 256 -21.21 -0.19 8.29
C ARG A 256 -21.07 -0.73 9.71
N GLY A 257 -19.97 -0.37 10.37
CA GLY A 257 -19.81 -0.60 11.82
C GLY A 257 -19.80 -2.07 12.21
N ILE A 258 -19.26 -2.96 11.36
CA ILE A 258 -19.19 -4.41 11.61
C ILE A 258 -17.73 -4.87 11.69
N HIS A 259 -17.43 -5.77 12.62
CA HIS A 259 -16.17 -6.48 12.70
C HIS A 259 -16.29 -7.84 12.01
N PHE A 260 -15.56 -7.98 10.92
CA PHE A 260 -15.40 -9.19 10.13
C PHE A 260 -14.10 -9.89 10.55
N ARG A 261 -14.20 -11.10 11.12
CA ARG A 261 -13.03 -11.82 11.65
C ARG A 261 -12.80 -13.22 11.06
N GLY A 262 -11.58 -13.44 10.58
CA GLY A 262 -11.11 -14.72 10.06
C GLY A 262 -10.23 -15.49 11.06
N LEU A 263 -9.53 -16.50 10.56
CA LEU A 263 -8.79 -17.47 11.38
C LEU A 263 -7.28 -17.29 11.35
N TRP A 264 -6.76 -16.43 10.48
CA TRP A 264 -5.33 -16.20 10.41
C TRP A 264 -4.81 -15.53 11.70
N ASP A 265 -3.79 -16.11 12.31
CA ASP A 265 -3.04 -15.50 13.40
C ASP A 265 -1.71 -15.00 12.84
N ALA A 266 -1.61 -13.69 12.58
CA ALA A 266 -0.40 -13.10 11.98
C ALA A 266 0.82 -13.13 12.91
N VAL A 267 0.62 -13.23 14.22
CA VAL A 267 1.71 -13.30 15.21
C VAL A 267 2.31 -14.70 15.17
N ARG A 268 1.47 -15.73 15.23
CA ARG A 268 1.89 -17.14 15.19
C ARG A 268 2.12 -17.69 13.80
N MET A 269 1.70 -16.96 12.76
CA MET A 269 1.68 -17.44 11.37
C MET A 269 0.96 -18.79 11.25
N GLU A 270 -0.19 -18.93 11.92
CA GLU A 270 -1.00 -20.14 11.95
C GLU A 270 -2.42 -19.86 11.47
N GLY A 271 -3.11 -20.92 11.08
CA GLY A 271 -4.52 -20.88 10.71
C GLY A 271 -4.75 -21.02 9.21
N VAL A 272 -5.99 -20.77 8.80
CA VAL A 272 -6.40 -20.92 7.42
C VAL A 272 -6.69 -19.57 6.81
N GLN A 273 -6.22 -19.40 5.58
CA GLN A 273 -6.53 -18.22 4.80
C GLN A 273 -7.98 -18.27 4.37
N ALA A 274 -8.78 -17.42 4.99
CA ALA A 274 -10.12 -17.15 4.54
C ALA A 274 -10.14 -15.89 3.65
N LEU A 275 -10.96 -15.93 2.61
CA LEU A 275 -11.22 -14.77 1.74
C LEU A 275 -12.36 -13.97 2.37
N GLY A 276 -12.08 -12.83 3.01
CA GLY A 276 -13.13 -12.06 3.67
C GLY A 276 -14.18 -11.58 2.67
N PHE A 277 -13.73 -10.81 1.68
CA PHE A 277 -14.57 -10.27 0.63
C PHE A 277 -13.95 -10.54 -0.74
N GLU A 278 -14.76 -11.02 -1.68
CA GLU A 278 -14.36 -11.20 -3.08
C GLU A 278 -15.35 -10.47 -4.00
N PHE A 279 -14.94 -9.28 -4.45
CA PHE A 279 -15.68 -8.49 -5.42
C PHE A 279 -15.14 -8.77 -6.83
N GLY A 280 -15.83 -9.62 -7.61
CA GLY A 280 -15.68 -9.67 -9.08
C GLY A 280 -14.93 -10.85 -9.72
N ARG A 281 -14.57 -11.92 -8.99
CA ARG A 281 -13.92 -13.08 -9.61
C ARG A 281 -14.95 -14.04 -10.19
N GLY A 282 -15.05 -14.09 -11.52
CA GLY A 282 -15.95 -14.99 -12.24
C GLY A 282 -15.30 -15.65 -13.45
N ALA A 283 -14.00 -15.95 -13.39
CA ALA A 283 -13.26 -16.54 -14.50
C ALA A 283 -13.37 -18.09 -14.58
N GLU A 284 -14.43 -18.70 -14.02
CA GLU A 284 -14.76 -20.05 -14.47
C GLU A 284 -15.22 -19.96 -15.91
N GLU A 285 -14.50 -20.68 -16.77
CA GLU A 285 -14.70 -20.82 -18.20
C GLU A 285 -16.18 -20.68 -18.55
N VAL A 286 -16.56 -19.56 -19.17
CA VAL A 286 -17.84 -19.49 -19.88
C VAL A 286 -17.75 -20.63 -20.90
N PRO A 287 -18.55 -21.70 -20.78
CA PRO A 287 -18.57 -22.71 -21.82
C PRO A 287 -18.96 -21.98 -23.11
N ALA A 288 -18.39 -22.37 -24.24
CA ALA A 288 -18.66 -21.75 -25.54
C ALA A 288 -20.17 -21.66 -25.93
N SER A 289 -21.07 -22.20 -25.11
CA SER A 289 -22.52 -22.22 -25.25
C SER A 289 -23.28 -20.98 -24.73
N GLY A 290 -22.61 -19.85 -24.42
CA GLY A 290 -23.29 -18.54 -24.50
C GLY A 290 -24.07 -18.05 -23.28
N PHE A 291 -23.68 -18.42 -22.05
CA PHE A 291 -24.18 -17.72 -20.86
C PHE A 291 -23.54 -16.33 -20.73
N THR A 292 -24.18 -15.35 -21.35
CA THR A 292 -23.97 -13.92 -21.16
C THR A 292 -24.97 -13.43 -20.10
N ARG A 293 -24.62 -12.40 -19.30
CA ARG A 293 -25.50 -11.61 -18.38
C ARG A 293 -25.42 -11.88 -16.86
N ASN A 294 -24.23 -12.02 -16.27
CA ASN A 294 -24.07 -11.59 -14.87
C ASN A 294 -23.33 -10.25 -14.90
N GLY A 295 -24.01 -9.16 -14.52
CA GLY A 295 -23.39 -7.84 -14.44
C GLY A 295 -22.61 -7.67 -13.13
N PRO A 296 -21.58 -6.85 -13.09
CA PRO A 296 -20.79 -6.63 -11.87
C PRO A 296 -21.60 -5.98 -10.74
N CYS A 297 -21.12 -6.15 -9.52
CA CYS A 297 -21.37 -5.18 -8.45
C CYS A 297 -20.90 -3.81 -8.93
N GLU A 298 -21.80 -2.83 -9.06
CA GLU A 298 -21.43 -1.49 -9.51
C GLU A 298 -20.90 -0.64 -8.35
N TYR A 299 -21.37 -0.87 -7.12
CA TYR A 299 -21.00 -0.09 -5.94
C TYR A 299 -20.79 -0.95 -4.72
N TRP A 300 -19.67 -0.77 -4.03
CA TRP A 300 -19.51 -1.32 -2.69
C TRP A 300 -18.80 -0.36 -1.74
N CYS A 301 -19.21 -0.37 -0.46
CA CYS A 301 -18.62 0.46 0.59
C CYS A 301 -18.50 -0.33 1.90
N LEU A 302 -17.31 -0.37 2.49
CA LEU A 302 -17.12 -0.73 3.91
C LEU A 302 -16.83 0.57 4.65
N SER A 303 -17.69 0.94 5.62
CA SER A 303 -17.59 2.20 6.34
C SER A 303 -17.51 1.98 7.85
N GLY A 304 -16.44 2.40 8.50
CA GLY A 304 -16.25 2.19 9.95
C GLY A 304 -16.21 0.72 10.34
N CYS A 305 -15.84 -0.17 9.41
CA CYS A 305 -15.73 -1.61 9.66
C CYS A 305 -14.36 -1.98 10.22
N ARG A 306 -14.27 -3.15 10.84
CA ARG A 306 -12.99 -3.83 11.07
C ARG A 306 -12.97 -5.12 10.27
N VAL A 307 -11.88 -5.40 9.57
CA VAL A 307 -11.65 -6.66 8.85
C VAL A 307 -10.33 -7.23 9.33
N SER A 308 -10.38 -8.28 10.16
CA SER A 308 -9.17 -8.90 10.71
C SER A 308 -9.03 -10.35 10.28
N ASN A 309 -7.79 -10.85 10.21
CA ASN A 309 -7.52 -12.28 10.02
C ASN A 309 -7.99 -12.82 8.65
N PHE A 310 -8.18 -11.91 7.69
CA PHE A 310 -8.67 -12.17 6.34
C PHE A 310 -7.83 -11.43 5.30
N LYS A 311 -7.99 -11.85 4.05
CA LYS A 311 -7.67 -11.03 2.88
C LYS A 311 -8.94 -10.36 2.33
N ILE A 312 -8.86 -9.08 1.98
CA ILE A 312 -9.84 -8.41 1.10
C ILE A 312 -9.37 -8.57 -0.34
N CYS A 313 -10.21 -9.16 -1.19
CA CYS A 313 -9.95 -9.33 -2.61
C CYS A 313 -10.92 -8.45 -3.41
N VAL A 314 -10.38 -7.39 -4.00
CA VAL A 314 -11.06 -6.54 -4.97
C VAL A 314 -10.54 -6.95 -6.34
N SER A 315 -11.21 -7.86 -7.03
CA SER A 315 -10.80 -8.29 -8.36
C SER A 315 -11.98 -8.17 -9.31
N PRO A 316 -12.25 -6.95 -9.81
CA PRO A 316 -13.28 -6.74 -10.81
C PRO A 316 -12.84 -7.34 -12.16
N VAL A 317 -13.03 -8.65 -12.33
CA VAL A 317 -12.81 -9.33 -13.61
C VAL A 317 -14.14 -9.39 -14.35
N THR A 318 -14.46 -8.35 -15.12
CA THR A 318 -15.61 -8.39 -16.01
C THR A 318 -15.16 -8.61 -17.44
N ARG A 319 -15.41 -9.81 -17.99
CA ARG A 319 -15.45 -10.04 -19.45
C ARG A 319 -16.81 -9.63 -20.04
N ASN A 320 -17.40 -8.54 -19.56
CA ASN A 320 -18.69 -8.10 -20.08
C ASN A 320 -18.43 -7.14 -21.25
N PRO A 321 -18.77 -7.49 -22.51
CA PRO A 321 -18.53 -6.65 -23.69
C PRO A 321 -19.45 -5.42 -23.79
N ASN A 322 -20.28 -5.13 -22.79
CA ASN A 322 -21.12 -3.93 -22.78
C ASN A 322 -20.48 -2.78 -21.96
N PRO A 323 -19.93 -1.74 -22.61
CA PRO A 323 -19.17 -0.67 -21.94
C PRO A 323 -20.02 0.23 -21.04
N ALA A 324 -21.32 0.38 -21.31
CA ALA A 324 -22.18 1.30 -20.57
C ALA A 324 -22.61 0.80 -19.17
N ALA A 325 -22.35 -0.46 -18.84
CA ALA A 325 -22.81 -1.13 -17.61
C ALA A 325 -21.68 -1.54 -16.65
N ASN A 326 -20.43 -1.12 -16.90
CA ASN A 326 -19.26 -1.60 -16.16
C ASN A 326 -18.55 -0.45 -15.43
N THR A 327 -19.27 0.35 -14.65
CA THR A 327 -18.60 1.29 -13.74
C THR A 327 -18.63 0.71 -12.34
N ILE A 328 -17.45 0.48 -11.75
CA ILE A 328 -17.33 -0.12 -10.42
C ILE A 328 -16.70 0.91 -9.48
N LEU A 329 -17.42 1.31 -8.43
CA LEU A 329 -16.90 2.13 -7.34
C LEU A 329 -16.80 1.28 -6.07
N GLY A 330 -15.57 1.03 -5.63
CA GLY A 330 -15.28 0.39 -4.36
C GLY A 330 -14.69 1.38 -3.36
N VAL A 331 -15.19 1.42 -2.13
CA VAL A 331 -14.67 2.33 -1.10
C VAL A 331 -14.45 1.61 0.22
N LEU A 332 -13.25 1.73 0.77
CA LEU A 332 -12.97 1.53 2.18
C LEU A 332 -12.96 2.91 2.83
N HIS A 333 -13.83 3.12 3.81
CA HIS A 333 -13.97 4.38 4.52
C HIS A 333 -13.85 4.12 6.02
N GLU A 334 -12.89 4.77 6.68
CA GLU A 334 -12.59 4.61 8.10
C GLU A 334 -12.50 3.14 8.56
N THR A 335 -12.05 2.27 7.65
CA THR A 335 -12.03 0.83 7.88
C THR A 335 -10.67 0.42 8.41
N GLU A 336 -10.67 -0.43 9.43
CA GLU A 336 -9.47 -1.06 9.96
C GLU A 336 -9.29 -2.43 9.29
N VAL A 337 -8.20 -2.64 8.55
CA VAL A 337 -7.84 -3.94 7.98
C VAL A 337 -6.61 -4.46 8.69
N TRP A 338 -6.76 -5.58 9.41
CA TRP A 338 -5.73 -6.11 10.30
C TRP A 338 -5.37 -7.56 10.02
N ASP A 339 -4.11 -7.90 10.24
CA ASP A 339 -3.63 -9.28 10.34
C ASP A 339 -4.08 -10.19 9.18
N TRP A 340 -3.47 -10.02 8.02
CA TRP A 340 -3.69 -10.91 6.87
C TRP A 340 -2.52 -11.88 6.69
N ARG A 341 -2.82 -13.01 6.02
CA ARG A 341 -1.79 -13.92 5.52
C ARG A 341 -1.15 -13.38 4.24
N GLU A 342 -1.96 -13.20 3.20
CA GLU A 342 -1.46 -12.76 1.89
C GLU A 342 -1.38 -11.23 1.81
N TYR A 343 -2.50 -10.57 1.48
CA TYR A 343 -2.59 -9.11 1.42
C TYR A 343 -3.73 -8.66 2.34
N GLY A 344 -3.60 -7.46 2.91
CA GLY A 344 -4.74 -6.80 3.55
C GLY A 344 -5.79 -6.51 2.48
N ILE A 345 -5.34 -5.88 1.39
CA ILE A 345 -6.13 -5.57 0.21
C ILE A 345 -5.39 -6.03 -1.04
N PHE A 346 -6.07 -6.85 -1.83
CA PHE A 346 -5.63 -7.25 -3.16
C PHE A 346 -6.57 -6.69 -4.22
N GLY A 347 -6.15 -5.60 -4.86
CA GLY A 347 -6.68 -5.06 -6.10
C GLY A 347 -6.18 -5.87 -7.30
N GLY A 348 -6.85 -6.97 -7.61
CA GLY A 348 -6.46 -7.89 -8.68
C GLY A 348 -6.74 -7.32 -10.07
N GLY A 349 -5.72 -6.71 -10.69
CA GLY A 349 -5.78 -6.12 -12.04
C GLY A 349 -5.51 -7.07 -13.22
N ALA A 350 -5.39 -8.38 -13.00
CA ALA A 350 -4.91 -9.31 -14.05
C ALA A 350 -5.91 -9.61 -15.18
N GLY A 351 -6.96 -8.80 -15.40
CA GLY A 351 -8.12 -9.23 -16.19
C GLY A 351 -8.95 -8.17 -16.92
N VAL A 352 -8.62 -6.89 -16.87
CA VAL A 352 -9.46 -5.85 -17.51
C VAL A 352 -9.07 -5.72 -18.99
N ARG A 353 -9.91 -6.20 -19.92
CA ARG A 353 -9.76 -5.84 -21.33
C ARG A 353 -10.11 -4.37 -21.49
N SER A 354 -9.19 -3.60 -22.05
CA SER A 354 -9.36 -2.20 -22.41
C SER A 354 -10.46 -1.98 -23.44
N ASP A 355 -10.78 -2.99 -24.26
CA ASP A 355 -11.75 -2.90 -25.37
C ASP A 355 -13.20 -2.59 -24.96
N VAL A 356 -13.49 -2.47 -23.65
CA VAL A 356 -14.86 -2.26 -23.16
C VAL A 356 -15.08 -1.02 -22.28
N GLY A 357 -14.24 0.01 -22.33
CA GLY A 357 -14.51 1.29 -21.65
C GLY A 357 -14.84 1.20 -20.15
N THR A 358 -14.47 0.09 -19.50
CA THR A 358 -14.85 -0.27 -18.14
C THR A 358 -14.02 0.56 -17.18
N ARG A 359 -14.67 1.42 -16.39
CA ARG A 359 -13.98 2.28 -15.42
C ARG A 359 -14.13 1.71 -14.02
N GLN A 360 -12.99 1.45 -13.41
CA GLN A 360 -12.91 0.95 -12.05
C GLN A 360 -12.29 2.04 -11.20
N PHE A 361 -13.02 2.43 -10.16
CA PHE A 361 -12.57 3.38 -9.16
C PHE A 361 -12.52 2.66 -7.81
N PHE A 362 -11.36 2.67 -7.17
CA PHE A 362 -11.20 2.13 -5.83
C PHE A 362 -10.61 3.18 -4.88
N ALA A 363 -11.28 3.44 -3.78
CA ALA A 363 -10.87 4.43 -2.80
C ALA A 363 -10.54 3.81 -1.44
N ILE A 364 -9.49 4.31 -0.79
CA ILE A 364 -9.16 4.05 0.61
C ILE A 364 -9.15 5.42 1.32
N LEU A 365 -10.13 5.65 2.19
CA LEU A 365 -10.38 6.92 2.84
C LEU A 365 -10.31 6.72 4.36
N GLY A 366 -9.48 7.50 5.05
CA GLY A 366 -9.45 7.48 6.51
C GLY A 366 -9.05 6.14 7.15
N SER A 367 -8.54 5.17 6.40
CA SER A 367 -8.47 3.76 6.80
C SER A 367 -7.08 3.37 7.31
N ASP A 368 -7.01 2.33 8.14
CA ASP A 368 -5.74 1.80 8.67
C ASP A 368 -5.57 0.35 8.23
N ILE A 369 -4.53 0.07 7.45
CA ILE A 369 -4.26 -1.26 6.90
C ILE A 369 -2.91 -1.73 7.44
N ALA A 370 -2.97 -2.40 8.59
CA ALA A 370 -1.80 -2.67 9.41
C ALA A 370 -1.75 -4.13 9.85
N GLN A 371 -0.55 -4.72 9.88
CA GLN A 371 -0.36 -5.98 10.61
C GLN A 371 -0.11 -5.70 12.09
N ASN A 372 -0.25 -6.73 12.91
CA ASN A 372 0.22 -6.72 14.28
C ASN A 372 1.72 -6.33 14.29
N PRO A 373 2.17 -5.42 15.16
CA PRO A 373 3.60 -5.14 15.33
C PRO A 373 4.44 -6.39 15.60
N ASN A 374 3.85 -7.39 16.25
CA ASN A 374 4.44 -8.69 16.54
C ASN A 374 4.18 -9.73 15.44
N ALA A 375 3.64 -9.35 14.28
CA ALA A 375 3.46 -10.25 13.16
C ALA A 375 4.79 -10.95 12.83
N GLY A 376 4.73 -12.28 12.70
CA GLY A 376 5.89 -13.16 12.49
C GLY A 376 6.77 -13.43 13.69
N SER A 377 6.44 -12.97 14.90
CA SER A 377 7.25 -13.26 16.10
C SER A 377 7.08 -14.69 16.63
N GLY A 378 6.01 -15.39 16.27
CA GLY A 378 5.64 -16.71 16.78
C GLY A 378 6.18 -17.91 16.00
N TRP A 379 6.96 -17.66 14.94
CA TRP A 379 7.56 -18.64 14.01
C TRP A 379 6.58 -19.43 13.13
N VAL A 380 7.06 -19.85 11.97
CA VAL A 380 6.31 -20.67 10.99
C VAL A 380 6.10 -22.08 11.52
N LYS A 381 4.92 -22.35 12.07
CA LYS A 381 4.58 -23.69 12.58
C LYS A 381 3.93 -24.61 11.54
N ASP A 382 3.29 -24.06 10.51
CA ASP A 382 2.57 -24.83 9.49
C ASP A 382 3.11 -24.67 8.06
N GLY A 383 4.26 -24.01 7.90
CA GLY A 383 4.90 -23.75 6.59
C GLY A 383 4.35 -22.53 5.84
N LYS A 384 3.40 -21.77 6.41
CA LYS A 384 2.87 -20.53 5.84
C LYS A 384 3.49 -19.30 6.50
N SER A 385 3.46 -18.16 5.82
CA SER A 385 3.93 -16.88 6.35
C SER A 385 2.96 -15.74 6.06
N ASN A 386 3.24 -14.59 6.68
CA ASN A 386 2.70 -13.31 6.23
C ASN A 386 3.37 -12.98 4.89
N ASP A 387 2.76 -13.45 3.81
CA ASP A 387 3.37 -13.57 2.50
C ASP A 387 3.43 -12.23 1.76
N HIS A 388 2.56 -11.26 2.09
CA HIS A 388 2.58 -9.96 1.42
C HIS A 388 2.19 -8.75 2.29
N GLY A 389 2.35 -7.57 1.68
CA GLY A 389 2.09 -6.28 2.31
C GLY A 389 0.61 -5.89 2.39
N PRO A 390 0.31 -4.77 3.07
CA PRO A 390 -1.00 -4.13 3.19
C PRO A 390 -1.80 -4.09 1.91
N TRP A 391 -1.19 -3.61 0.84
CA TRP A 391 -1.93 -3.34 -0.38
C TRP A 391 -1.15 -3.72 -1.63
N ARG A 392 -1.83 -4.45 -2.51
CA ARG A 392 -1.44 -4.57 -3.91
C ARG A 392 -2.56 -4.05 -4.81
N GLY A 393 -2.28 -3.04 -5.62
CA GLY A 393 -3.17 -2.51 -6.66
C GLY A 393 -2.60 -2.75 -8.06
N GLY A 394 -3.28 -2.32 -9.12
CA GLY A 394 -2.69 -2.49 -10.46
C GLY A 394 -3.39 -2.10 -11.75
N ALA A 395 -4.71 -2.01 -11.85
CA ALA A 395 -5.36 -1.76 -13.16
C ALA A 395 -6.55 -0.78 -13.10
N ALA A 396 -6.84 -0.26 -11.90
CA ALA A 396 -7.96 0.64 -11.67
C ALA A 396 -7.46 2.07 -11.47
N THR A 397 -8.37 3.03 -11.58
CA THR A 397 -8.17 4.34 -10.96
C THR A 397 -8.26 4.15 -9.45
N CYS A 398 -7.22 4.54 -8.72
CA CYS A 398 -7.21 4.46 -7.27
C CYS A 398 -7.01 5.82 -6.60
N TYR A 399 -7.71 6.01 -5.50
CA TYR A 399 -7.57 7.17 -4.63
C TYR A 399 -7.30 6.73 -3.19
N VAL A 400 -6.30 7.32 -2.57
CA VAL A 400 -5.96 7.07 -1.16
C VAL A 400 -5.86 8.42 -0.46
N ALA A 401 -6.63 8.59 0.62
CA ALA A 401 -6.59 9.82 1.40
C ALA A 401 -6.72 9.54 2.90
N GLY A 402 -5.89 10.21 3.69
CA GLY A 402 -6.00 10.14 5.14
C GLY A 402 -5.81 8.73 5.69
N SER A 403 -4.95 7.91 5.07
CA SER A 403 -4.84 6.49 5.39
C SER A 403 -3.43 6.05 5.79
N SER A 404 -3.34 5.04 6.63
CA SER A 404 -2.08 4.44 7.11
C SER A 404 -1.91 3.01 6.63
N PHE A 405 -0.67 2.65 6.31
CA PHE A 405 -0.28 1.33 5.85
C PHE A 405 0.93 0.85 6.63
N TYR A 406 0.84 -0.35 7.20
CA TYR A 406 1.95 -0.96 7.92
C TYR A 406 2.11 -2.43 7.58
N SER A 407 3.30 -2.78 7.11
CA SER A 407 3.72 -4.17 6.91
C SER A 407 4.62 -4.64 8.05
N GLY A 408 4.13 -5.63 8.81
CA GLY A 408 4.95 -6.41 9.73
C GLY A 408 5.59 -7.64 9.08
N SER A 409 5.38 -7.86 7.78
CA SER A 409 5.85 -9.04 7.05
C SER A 409 7.35 -8.93 6.79
N GLY A 410 8.11 -9.34 7.80
CA GLY A 410 9.57 -9.46 7.74
C GLY A 410 10.01 -10.91 7.76
N HIS A 411 9.42 -11.79 6.92
CA HIS A 411 9.86 -13.18 6.84
C HIS A 411 10.85 -13.41 5.69
N PRO A 412 12.15 -13.50 5.96
CA PRO A 412 13.12 -14.07 5.03
C PRO A 412 13.18 -15.58 5.25
N THR A 413 12.79 -16.36 4.24
CA THR A 413 13.49 -17.63 4.08
C THR A 413 14.71 -17.39 3.19
N LEU A 414 15.86 -17.83 3.68
CA LEU A 414 17.24 -17.54 3.27
C LEU A 414 17.65 -17.88 1.82
N ALA A 415 16.75 -18.23 0.90
CA ALA A 415 17.16 -18.87 -0.36
C ALA A 415 17.33 -17.94 -1.59
N SER A 416 17.35 -16.62 -1.42
CA SER A 416 17.58 -15.68 -2.53
C SER A 416 18.49 -14.54 -2.11
N LEU A 417 19.80 -14.83 -2.03
CA LEU A 417 20.86 -13.81 -1.99
C LEU A 417 20.92 -12.99 -3.29
N THR A 418 20.32 -13.50 -4.37
CA THR A 418 19.96 -12.68 -5.53
C THR A 418 18.71 -11.88 -5.16
N VAL A 419 18.91 -10.84 -4.36
CA VAL A 419 17.89 -9.81 -4.18
C VAL A 419 17.67 -9.22 -5.56
N GLY A 420 16.69 -9.72 -6.29
CA GLY A 420 16.02 -8.87 -7.28
C GLY A 420 15.68 -7.62 -6.50
N THR A 421 16.21 -6.47 -6.91
CA THR A 421 16.05 -5.13 -6.31
C THR A 421 14.60 -4.64 -6.35
N ASP A 422 13.67 -5.58 -6.40
CA ASP A 422 12.37 -5.47 -7.01
C ASP A 422 11.25 -5.90 -6.08
N GLY A 423 11.46 -6.88 -5.19
CA GLY A 423 10.31 -7.46 -4.47
C GLY A 423 9.27 -8.06 -5.45
N TRP A 424 9.71 -8.40 -6.66
CA TRP A 424 8.90 -8.80 -7.82
C TRP A 424 9.20 -10.23 -8.28
N THR A 425 9.63 -11.15 -7.43
CA THR A 425 9.90 -12.53 -7.89
C THR A 425 8.62 -13.36 -7.90
N GLY A 426 7.96 -13.40 -9.06
CA GLY A 426 6.89 -14.34 -9.42
C GLY A 426 7.38 -15.76 -9.74
N GLY A 427 8.61 -16.11 -9.36
CA GLY A 427 9.16 -17.44 -9.56
C GLY A 427 8.51 -18.44 -8.61
N ARG A 428 7.75 -19.40 -9.14
CA ARG A 428 7.16 -20.55 -8.41
C ARG A 428 8.21 -21.53 -7.87
N THR A 429 9.42 -21.08 -7.57
CA THR A 429 10.40 -21.85 -6.82
C THR A 429 10.03 -21.69 -5.36
N TRP A 430 9.51 -22.77 -4.78
CA TRP A 430 8.94 -22.91 -3.42
C TRP A 430 9.91 -22.66 -2.26
N VAL A 431 10.91 -21.80 -2.45
CA VAL A 431 11.94 -21.52 -1.46
C VAL A 431 12.27 -20.03 -1.56
N THR A 432 11.45 -19.14 -0.98
CA THR A 432 11.84 -17.80 -0.45
C THR A 432 10.63 -16.96 -0.04
N GLY A 433 10.56 -16.60 1.24
CA GLY A 433 9.77 -15.51 1.77
C GLY A 433 10.42 -14.22 1.29
N LEU A 434 9.75 -13.58 0.35
CA LEU A 434 10.23 -12.37 -0.30
C LEU A 434 9.55 -11.18 0.37
N TYR A 435 10.35 -10.18 0.71
CA TYR A 435 9.83 -8.91 1.21
C TYR A 435 8.92 -8.30 0.15
N GLN A 436 7.65 -8.14 0.50
CA GLN A 436 6.69 -7.41 -0.31
C GLN A 436 6.66 -5.97 0.19
N PRO A 437 6.62 -4.98 -0.71
CA PRO A 437 6.47 -3.59 -0.31
C PRO A 437 5.15 -3.40 0.45
N ALA A 438 5.11 -2.41 1.33
CA ALA A 438 3.91 -2.07 2.08
C ALA A 438 2.74 -1.75 1.12
N ILE A 439 3.08 -1.02 0.06
CA ILE A 439 2.19 -0.79 -1.07
C ILE A 439 2.89 -1.23 -2.35
N ARG A 440 2.22 -2.11 -3.09
CA ARG A 440 2.62 -2.57 -4.41
C ARG A 440 1.62 -2.10 -5.45
N TRP A 441 1.99 -1.15 -6.29
CA TRP A 441 1.17 -0.77 -7.43
C TRP A 441 1.70 -1.43 -8.70
N ALA A 442 0.89 -2.33 -9.27
CA ALA A 442 1.29 -3.29 -10.28
C ALA A 442 0.52 -3.14 -11.59
N ILE A 443 1.05 -2.43 -12.59
CA ILE A 443 0.38 -2.42 -13.90
C ILE A 443 0.46 -3.85 -14.47
N PRO A 444 -0.69 -4.50 -14.80
CA PRO A 444 -0.69 -5.86 -15.29
C PRO A 444 0.17 -5.98 -16.54
N ASP A 445 0.92 -7.08 -16.62
CA ASP A 445 1.78 -7.38 -17.77
C ASP A 445 0.91 -7.65 -19.01
N PRO A 446 1.13 -6.93 -20.12
CA PRO A 446 0.43 -7.19 -21.37
C PRO A 446 0.71 -8.60 -21.93
N LEU A 447 1.84 -9.24 -21.62
CA LEU A 447 2.23 -10.54 -22.20
C LEU A 447 1.42 -11.75 -21.72
N LEU A 448 0.61 -11.62 -20.66
CA LEU A 448 -0.38 -12.66 -20.33
C LEU A 448 -1.54 -12.72 -21.34
N TRP A 449 -1.53 -11.83 -22.34
CA TRP A 449 -2.58 -11.61 -23.31
C TRP A 449 -1.92 -11.64 -24.68
N SER A 450 -2.52 -12.39 -25.61
CA SER A 450 -2.03 -12.46 -26.98
C SER A 450 -1.82 -11.06 -27.56
N GLU A 451 -0.67 -10.83 -28.20
CA GLU A 451 -0.09 -9.57 -28.72
C GLU A 451 -0.97 -8.70 -29.66
N GLY A 452 -2.30 -8.87 -29.69
CA GLY A 452 -3.21 -8.12 -30.58
C GLY A 452 -4.35 -7.35 -29.89
N ASP A 453 -4.52 -7.41 -28.56
CA ASP A 453 -5.74 -6.93 -27.90
C ASP A 453 -5.54 -5.75 -26.91
N ILE A 454 -4.33 -5.22 -26.73
CA ILE A 454 -4.01 -4.26 -25.63
C ILE A 454 -3.73 -2.82 -26.10
N GLU A 455 -3.77 -2.54 -27.40
CA GLU A 455 -3.09 -1.34 -27.92
C GLU A 455 -3.64 0.02 -27.44
N ASP A 456 -4.87 0.18 -26.92
CA ASP A 456 -5.46 1.53 -26.85
C ASP A 456 -5.98 2.13 -25.52
N GLU A 457 -6.28 1.41 -24.41
CA GLU A 457 -7.15 2.07 -23.39
C GLU A 457 -6.88 1.90 -21.87
N VAL A 458 -5.85 1.19 -21.41
CA VAL A 458 -5.55 1.17 -19.96
C VAL A 458 -4.69 2.38 -19.56
N ASP A 459 -5.30 3.36 -18.88
CA ASP A 459 -4.65 4.52 -18.27
C ASP A 459 -4.64 4.33 -16.74
N PRO A 460 -3.60 3.68 -16.17
CA PRO A 460 -3.54 3.45 -14.73
C PRO A 460 -3.31 4.78 -14.01
N ARG A 461 -4.24 5.11 -13.12
CA ARG A 461 -4.23 6.34 -12.33
C ARG A 461 -4.18 6.00 -10.86
N LEU A 462 -3.29 6.67 -10.15
CA LEU A 462 -3.22 6.56 -8.72
C LEU A 462 -3.03 7.96 -8.14
N ASN A 463 -3.95 8.37 -7.28
CA ASN A 463 -3.82 9.58 -6.49
C ASN A 463 -3.72 9.19 -5.02
N MET A 464 -2.57 9.42 -4.41
CA MET A 464 -2.33 9.22 -2.98
C MET A 464 -2.03 10.56 -2.33
N GLU A 465 -2.76 10.87 -1.28
CA GLU A 465 -2.57 12.07 -0.49
C GLU A 465 -2.70 11.79 1.00
N ARG A 466 -2.08 12.63 1.84
CA ARG A 466 -2.30 12.62 3.29
C ARG A 466 -2.17 11.22 3.87
N PHE A 467 -1.07 10.54 3.55
CA PHE A 467 -0.88 9.12 3.82
C PHE A 467 0.36 8.83 4.67
N TYR A 468 0.29 7.75 5.44
CA TYR A 468 1.42 7.20 6.18
C TYR A 468 1.72 5.78 5.68
N VAL A 469 2.97 5.50 5.35
CA VAL A 469 3.42 4.17 4.95
C VAL A 469 4.61 3.79 5.79
N GLU A 470 4.59 2.60 6.37
CA GLU A 470 5.74 2.00 6.99
C GLU A 470 6.13 0.71 6.29
N GLY A 471 7.32 0.76 5.67
CA GLY A 471 7.81 -0.18 4.68
C GLY A 471 8.11 0.51 3.35
N GLN A 472 8.24 -0.29 2.29
CA GLN A 472 8.53 0.20 0.95
C GLN A 472 7.24 0.57 0.18
N LEU A 473 7.29 1.62 -0.62
CA LEU A 473 6.28 1.97 -1.63
C LEU A 473 6.84 1.66 -3.02
N GLY A 474 6.24 0.72 -3.75
CA GLY A 474 6.76 0.22 -5.02
C GLY A 474 5.78 0.37 -6.19
N PHE A 475 6.28 0.95 -7.29
CA PHE A 475 5.60 1.09 -8.58
C PHE A 475 6.33 0.29 -9.66
N GLY A 476 5.66 -0.69 -10.28
CA GLY A 476 6.28 -1.46 -11.37
C GLY A 476 5.38 -2.48 -12.06
N THR A 477 5.91 -3.11 -13.11
CA THR A 477 5.26 -4.23 -13.81
C THR A 477 5.42 -5.54 -13.06
N GLN A 478 4.48 -6.46 -13.25
CA GLN A 478 4.54 -7.81 -12.66
C GLN A 478 5.73 -8.67 -13.08
N ASN A 479 6.21 -8.56 -14.32
CA ASN A 479 7.16 -9.53 -14.87
C ASN A 479 8.40 -8.91 -15.53
N GLY A 480 8.60 -7.59 -15.46
CA GLY A 480 9.82 -6.94 -15.93
C GLY A 480 10.07 -6.98 -17.45
N VAL A 481 9.08 -7.39 -18.27
CA VAL A 481 9.31 -7.64 -19.71
C VAL A 481 8.90 -6.47 -20.62
N THR A 482 7.95 -5.61 -20.21
CA THR A 482 7.48 -4.49 -21.07
C THR A 482 7.23 -3.22 -20.25
N PRO A 483 8.04 -2.16 -20.40
CA PRO A 483 7.77 -0.86 -19.80
C PRO A 483 6.42 -0.31 -20.26
N ILE A 484 5.57 0.09 -19.32
CA ILE A 484 4.39 0.91 -19.62
C ILE A 484 4.79 2.34 -19.29
N ALA A 485 5.00 3.15 -20.33
CA ALA A 485 5.64 4.45 -20.24
C ALA A 485 4.74 5.58 -19.71
N GLU A 486 3.48 5.28 -19.34
CA GLU A 486 2.41 6.27 -19.40
C GLU A 486 1.39 6.22 -18.25
N GLY A 487 1.82 5.95 -17.01
CA GLY A 487 0.94 6.08 -15.85
C GLY A 487 0.66 7.54 -15.49
N ASN A 488 -0.46 7.82 -14.83
CA ASN A 488 -0.76 9.13 -14.22
C ASN A 488 -0.80 8.95 -12.69
N ILE A 489 0.36 8.97 -12.05
CA ILE A 489 0.52 8.71 -10.62
C ILE A 489 0.90 9.98 -9.87
N LEU A 490 0.11 10.34 -8.85
CA LEU A 490 0.36 11.43 -7.92
C LEU A 490 0.49 10.88 -6.50
N CYS A 491 1.60 11.17 -5.85
CA CYS A 491 1.83 10.95 -4.42
C CYS A 491 2.14 12.31 -3.79
N ALA A 492 1.23 12.81 -2.95
CA ALA A 492 1.33 14.11 -2.29
C ALA A 492 1.18 13.97 -0.77
N ASP A 493 1.79 14.89 -0.01
CA ASP A 493 1.51 15.10 1.41
C ASP A 493 1.58 13.79 2.21
N GLY A 494 2.73 13.11 2.21
CA GLY A 494 2.88 11.76 2.72
C GLY A 494 4.12 11.55 3.58
N ILE A 495 4.03 10.66 4.58
CA ILE A 495 5.17 10.20 5.37
C ILE A 495 5.43 8.75 5.01
N ILE A 496 6.67 8.43 4.63
CA ILE A 496 7.09 7.06 4.33
C ILE A 496 8.28 6.73 5.23
N VAL A 497 8.07 5.76 6.12
CA VAL A 497 9.07 5.29 7.08
C VAL A 497 9.60 3.96 6.60
N ALA A 498 10.91 3.85 6.46
CA ALA A 498 11.55 2.59 6.13
C ALA A 498 11.34 1.56 7.25
N GLY A 499 10.94 0.35 6.87
CA GLY A 499 11.00 -0.80 7.77
C GLY A 499 12.43 -1.35 7.89
N PRO A 500 12.67 -2.34 8.78
CA PRO A 500 13.99 -2.92 9.03
C PRO A 500 14.62 -3.65 7.84
N HIS A 501 13.85 -3.85 6.76
CA HIS A 501 14.25 -4.53 5.52
C HIS A 501 14.15 -3.61 4.30
N THR A 502 13.81 -2.34 4.50
CA THR A 502 13.59 -1.39 3.42
C THR A 502 14.94 -0.80 3.02
N GLY A 503 15.55 -1.39 1.99
CA GLY A 503 16.75 -0.83 1.33
C GLY A 503 16.41 0.39 0.48
N GLU A 504 15.22 0.39 -0.14
CA GLU A 504 14.65 1.48 -0.95
C GLU A 504 13.27 1.86 -0.41
N ILE A 505 13.06 3.13 -0.05
CA ILE A 505 11.76 3.59 0.47
C ILE A 505 10.75 3.69 -0.67
N PHE A 506 11.19 4.20 -1.82
CA PHE A 506 10.34 4.49 -2.97
C PHE A 506 10.94 3.85 -4.23
N THR A 507 10.32 2.81 -4.77
CA THR A 507 10.81 2.13 -5.98
C THR A 507 9.95 2.49 -7.18
N TRP A 508 10.60 2.90 -8.26
CA TRP A 508 9.97 3.50 -9.43
C TRP A 508 10.50 2.86 -10.72
N ARG A 509 9.63 2.10 -11.39
CA ARG A 509 10.00 1.30 -12.57
C ARG A 509 9.26 1.66 -13.86
N GLN A 510 8.35 2.64 -13.83
CA GLN A 510 7.42 2.96 -14.92
C GLN A 510 7.16 4.46 -15.02
N GLY A 511 6.93 5.01 -16.22
CA GLY A 511 6.81 6.46 -16.42
C GLY A 511 5.56 7.11 -15.80
N GLY A 512 5.66 8.40 -15.49
CA GLY A 512 4.52 9.29 -15.17
C GLY A 512 4.17 9.45 -13.69
N ILE A 513 5.18 9.61 -12.83
CA ILE A 513 5.00 9.80 -11.38
C ILE A 513 5.26 11.25 -10.96
N SER A 514 4.47 11.73 -10.01
CA SER A 514 4.74 12.93 -9.24
C SER A 514 4.80 12.61 -7.77
N ALA A 515 5.91 12.96 -7.14
CA ALA A 515 6.03 12.97 -5.69
C ALA A 515 6.16 14.43 -5.24
N ARG A 516 5.29 14.86 -4.32
CA ARG A 516 5.40 16.20 -3.74
C ARG A 516 5.09 16.21 -2.26
N ASN A 517 5.70 17.13 -1.50
CA ASN A 517 5.44 17.26 -0.06
C ASN A 517 5.59 15.93 0.71
N LEU A 518 6.58 15.10 0.34
CA LEU A 518 6.80 13.81 1.01
C LEU A 518 7.92 13.92 2.06
N SER A 519 7.78 13.23 3.18
CA SER A 519 8.87 12.96 4.13
C SER A 519 9.24 11.48 4.06
N LEU A 520 10.44 11.17 3.55
CA LEU A 520 10.97 9.82 3.47
C LEU A 520 11.99 9.65 4.58
N VAL A 521 11.75 8.74 5.51
CA VAL A 521 12.52 8.61 6.75
C VAL A 521 13.11 7.21 6.85
N HIS A 522 14.44 7.14 6.98
CA HIS A 522 15.11 5.97 7.54
C HIS A 522 15.26 6.18 9.04
N PRO A 523 14.41 5.54 9.88
CA PRO A 523 14.50 5.71 11.32
C PRO A 523 15.74 4.99 11.86
N ASP A 524 16.22 5.41 13.03
CA ASP A 524 17.31 4.72 13.73
C ASP A 524 16.80 3.43 14.39
N ILE A 525 16.60 2.40 13.57
CA ILE A 525 16.16 1.08 13.99
C ILE A 525 17.24 0.03 13.67
N GLN A 526 17.31 -1.00 14.51
CA GLN A 526 18.15 -2.16 14.23
C GLN A 526 17.63 -2.87 12.96
N ARG A 527 18.50 -2.97 11.95
CA ARG A 527 18.22 -3.64 10.68
C ARG A 527 18.57 -5.12 10.74
N TYR A 528 17.86 -5.91 9.94
CA TYR A 528 17.92 -7.37 9.97
C TYR A 528 19.23 -7.98 9.50
N SER A 529 19.89 -7.35 8.53
CA SER A 529 21.22 -7.76 8.06
C SER A 529 21.93 -6.60 7.37
N ASP A 530 23.26 -6.63 7.38
CA ASP A 530 24.09 -5.75 6.56
C ASP A 530 24.05 -6.08 5.06
N PHE A 531 23.20 -7.03 4.63
CA PHE A 531 22.92 -7.29 3.21
C PHE A 531 21.81 -6.39 2.68
N THR A 532 21.04 -5.74 3.57
CA THR A 532 20.01 -4.75 3.24
C THR A 532 20.41 -3.37 3.78
N ASP A 533 21.66 -2.97 3.51
CA ASP A 533 22.09 -1.59 3.75
C ASP A 533 21.11 -0.61 3.09
N ILE A 534 21.03 0.61 3.62
CA ILE A 534 20.32 1.69 2.93
C ILE A 534 20.97 1.85 1.56
N THR A 535 20.32 1.39 0.51
CA THR A 535 20.85 1.55 -0.84
C THR A 535 20.51 2.94 -1.36
N ARG A 536 19.32 3.46 -1.00
CA ARG A 536 18.79 4.76 -1.45
C ARG A 536 17.42 5.06 -0.85
N PHE A 537 17.04 6.34 -0.81
CA PHE A 537 15.64 6.69 -0.58
C PHE A 537 14.77 6.26 -1.77
N ILE A 538 15.29 6.42 -2.99
CA ILE A 538 14.55 6.19 -4.23
C ILE A 538 15.32 5.28 -5.17
N GLY A 539 14.73 4.14 -5.49
CA GLY A 539 15.26 3.22 -6.48
C GLY A 539 14.55 3.36 -7.81
N MET A 540 15.29 3.77 -8.84
CA MET A 540 14.78 3.81 -10.20
C MET A 540 15.45 2.72 -11.03
N THR A 541 14.66 1.87 -11.68
CA THR A 541 15.16 0.84 -12.58
C THR A 541 14.33 0.80 -13.86
N SER A 542 14.99 0.95 -15.02
CA SER A 542 14.38 0.73 -16.33
C SER A 542 14.63 -0.71 -16.78
N ALA A 543 13.59 -1.47 -17.11
CA ALA A 543 13.76 -2.77 -17.76
C ALA A 543 14.33 -2.56 -19.18
N ALA A 544 15.36 -3.33 -19.53
CA ALA A 544 16.33 -3.04 -20.59
C ALA A 544 15.82 -3.13 -22.06
N SER A 545 14.53 -3.33 -22.31
CA SER A 545 13.99 -3.63 -23.65
C SER A 545 13.32 -2.45 -24.38
N ASP A 546 12.93 -1.37 -23.69
CA ASP A 546 12.33 -0.18 -24.33
C ASP A 546 12.84 1.12 -23.67
N PRO A 547 13.53 2.02 -24.40
CA PRO A 547 14.01 3.30 -23.88
C PRO A 547 12.90 4.32 -23.60
N ALA A 548 11.62 3.95 -23.64
CA ALA A 548 10.52 4.84 -23.28
C ALA A 548 10.79 5.49 -21.91
N ASN A 549 10.98 6.81 -21.96
CA ASN A 549 11.55 7.60 -20.87
C ASN A 549 10.69 7.49 -19.61
N ILE A 550 11.32 7.13 -18.48
CA ILE A 550 10.71 7.30 -17.17
C ILE A 550 10.68 8.81 -16.89
N TYR A 551 9.50 9.42 -16.96
CA TYR A 551 9.29 10.82 -16.62
C TYR A 551 8.67 10.96 -15.24
N GLY A 552 9.21 11.87 -14.43
CA GLY A 552 8.42 12.40 -13.33
C GLY A 552 9.10 13.51 -12.56
N THR A 553 8.47 13.89 -11.47
CA THR A 553 8.83 15.09 -10.71
C THR A 553 8.88 14.78 -9.23
N MET A 554 9.88 15.35 -8.56
CA MET A 554 9.96 15.32 -7.10
C MET A 554 10.16 16.72 -6.57
N ARG A 555 9.18 17.23 -5.82
CA ARG A 555 9.21 18.62 -5.36
C ARG A 555 8.88 18.73 -3.89
N HIS A 556 9.63 19.55 -3.16
CA HIS A 556 9.36 19.82 -1.74
C HIS A 556 9.35 18.56 -0.88
N CYS A 557 10.19 17.57 -1.18
CA CYS A 557 10.34 16.37 -0.37
C CYS A 557 11.50 16.51 0.64
N ALA A 558 11.42 15.82 1.77
CA ALA A 558 12.52 15.64 2.71
C ALA A 558 12.99 14.18 2.71
N PHE A 559 14.30 14.00 2.68
CA PHE A 559 15.00 12.73 2.80
C PHE A 559 15.75 12.75 4.13
N VAL A 560 15.28 11.95 5.10
CA VAL A 560 15.77 11.98 6.47
C VAL A 560 16.43 10.66 6.81
N ASN A 561 17.75 10.68 7.07
CA ASN A 561 18.49 9.50 7.52
C ASN A 561 18.90 9.65 8.99
N GLN A 562 18.18 8.97 9.88
CA GLN A 562 18.47 8.98 11.31
C GLN A 562 19.39 7.82 11.73
N CYS A 563 19.70 6.86 10.85
CA CYS A 563 20.51 5.70 11.21
C CYS A 563 21.91 6.13 11.69
N THR A 564 22.26 5.74 12.91
CA THR A 564 23.52 6.12 13.57
C THR A 564 24.69 5.20 13.21
N ASP A 565 24.40 4.01 12.65
CA ASP A 565 25.43 3.09 12.25
C ASP A 565 26.19 3.60 10.99
N ALA A 566 27.51 3.43 10.99
CA ALA A 566 28.38 3.79 9.86
C ALA A 566 28.17 2.91 8.61
N LYS A 567 27.01 2.24 8.50
CA LYS A 567 26.61 1.35 7.41
C LYS A 567 26.03 2.10 6.22
N THR A 568 26.20 3.41 6.20
CA THR A 568 26.21 4.19 4.98
C THR A 568 27.30 3.65 4.05
N PHE A 569 26.91 3.31 2.82
CA PHE A 569 27.73 3.16 1.63
C PHE A 569 29.25 3.25 1.81
N GLY A 570 29.99 2.27 1.29
CA GLY A 570 31.44 2.34 1.16
C GLY A 570 31.92 3.69 0.60
N GLY A 571 32.35 4.59 1.50
CA GLY A 571 33.18 5.77 1.23
C GLY A 571 32.64 6.88 0.31
N SER A 572 31.38 6.89 -0.12
CA SER A 572 30.84 7.97 -0.98
C SER A 572 29.51 8.54 -0.46
N ALA A 573 29.34 9.85 -0.61
CA ALA A 573 28.19 10.61 -0.11
C ALA A 573 26.86 9.99 -0.57
N LEU A 574 25.90 9.85 0.35
CA LEU A 574 24.55 9.43 0.03
C LEU A 574 23.96 10.39 -1.01
N VAL A 575 23.61 9.86 -2.19
CA VAL A 575 22.81 10.59 -3.15
C VAL A 575 21.35 10.31 -2.80
N PRO A 576 20.52 11.32 -2.45
CA PRO A 576 19.10 11.13 -2.12
C PRO A 576 18.34 10.30 -3.16
N VAL A 577 18.80 10.38 -4.41
CA VAL A 577 18.33 9.60 -5.54
C VAL A 577 19.55 8.99 -6.22
N SER A 578 19.73 7.67 -6.14
CA SER A 578 20.73 6.98 -6.95
C SER A 578 20.03 6.29 -8.13
N GLN A 579 20.30 6.81 -9.32
CA GLN A 579 19.90 6.18 -10.57
C GLN A 579 20.75 4.91 -10.75
N VAL A 580 20.15 3.74 -10.64
CA VAL A 580 20.79 2.50 -11.09
C VAL A 580 20.36 2.31 -12.54
N VAL A 581 21.15 2.87 -13.46
CA VAL A 581 21.04 2.49 -14.88
C VAL A 581 21.65 1.10 -15.00
N GLU A 582 20.85 0.08 -14.76
CA GLU A 582 21.30 -1.31 -14.84
C GLU A 582 21.53 -1.78 -16.28
N ASN A 583 21.17 -0.99 -17.31
CA ASN A 583 21.55 -1.25 -18.69
C ASN A 583 21.41 -0.02 -19.61
N THR A 584 22.35 0.07 -20.54
CA THR A 584 22.74 1.19 -21.40
C THR A 584 21.75 1.52 -22.53
N GLY A 585 20.84 2.49 -22.35
CA GLY A 585 20.18 3.13 -23.51
C GLY A 585 18.95 4.02 -23.27
N GLY A 586 18.23 3.88 -22.15
CA GLY A 586 17.01 4.65 -21.85
C GLY A 586 17.26 5.89 -21.00
N GLY A 587 16.58 7.01 -21.30
CA GLY A 587 16.65 8.24 -20.52
C GLY A 587 15.68 8.23 -19.34
N ILE A 588 16.18 8.25 -18.11
CA ILE A 588 15.37 8.57 -16.94
C ILE A 588 15.42 10.09 -16.76
N THR A 589 14.27 10.76 -16.78
CA THR A 589 14.18 12.20 -16.55
C THR A 589 13.31 12.46 -15.31
N VAL A 590 13.98 12.65 -14.17
CA VAL A 590 13.32 13.12 -12.95
C VAL A 590 13.69 14.57 -12.70
N ALA A 591 12.69 15.45 -12.76
CA ALA A 591 12.88 16.83 -12.37
C ALA A 591 12.75 16.94 -10.84
N MET A 592 13.87 17.19 -10.17
CA MET A 592 13.93 17.43 -8.73
C MET A 592 13.99 18.94 -8.45
N ALA A 593 13.17 19.45 -7.54
CA ALA A 593 13.22 20.85 -7.11
C ALA A 593 12.82 20.98 -5.63
N HIS A 594 13.42 21.94 -4.92
CA HIS A 594 13.04 22.27 -3.53
C HIS A 594 13.09 21.10 -2.53
N ASN A 595 13.91 20.08 -2.80
CA ASN A 595 14.03 18.93 -1.90
C ASN A 595 15.11 19.18 -0.84
N LEU A 596 14.96 18.52 0.31
CA LEU A 596 15.84 18.61 1.45
C LEU A 596 16.46 17.24 1.74
N LEU A 597 17.79 17.18 1.88
CA LEU A 597 18.49 16.05 2.49
C LEU A 597 18.90 16.41 3.92
N HIS A 598 18.63 15.52 4.87
CA HIS A 598 19.03 15.68 6.27
C HIS A 598 19.47 14.33 6.87
N GLU A 599 20.74 14.23 7.26
CA GLU A 599 21.36 12.99 7.74
C GLU A 599 22.03 13.19 9.10
N PRO A 600 21.24 13.42 10.18
CA PRO A 600 21.78 13.64 11.51
C PRO A 600 22.37 12.38 12.15
N GLY A 601 22.00 11.18 11.66
CA GLY A 601 22.45 9.90 12.23
C GLY A 601 23.94 9.62 12.00
N PRO A 602 24.42 9.60 10.74
CA PRO A 602 25.81 9.28 10.43
C PRO A 602 26.79 10.37 10.91
N SER A 603 27.96 9.96 11.40
CA SER A 603 29.06 10.88 11.69
C SER A 603 29.53 11.57 10.41
N GLY A 604 29.34 12.89 10.33
CA GLY A 604 29.63 13.68 9.12
C GLY A 604 28.54 13.61 8.05
N GLY A 605 27.33 13.14 8.38
CA GLY A 605 26.16 13.17 7.48
C GLY A 605 25.76 14.58 7.06
N ASP A 606 25.07 14.69 5.92
CA ASP A 606 24.65 15.98 5.39
C ASP A 606 23.57 16.63 6.27
N THR A 607 23.97 17.67 6.99
CA THR A 607 23.08 18.51 7.80
C THR A 607 23.20 19.98 7.39
N GLN A 608 23.61 20.26 6.15
CA GLN A 608 23.94 21.60 5.66
C GLN A 608 22.83 22.64 5.82
N PHE A 609 21.58 22.16 5.89
CA PHE A 609 20.37 22.96 5.98
C PHE A 609 19.81 23.10 7.41
N ALA A 610 20.45 22.49 8.42
CA ALA A 610 20.08 22.63 9.82
C ALA A 610 20.23 24.10 10.30
N PRO A 611 19.57 24.51 11.41
CA PRO A 611 18.72 23.71 12.30
C PRO A 611 17.28 23.51 11.79
N PHE A 612 16.67 22.39 12.18
CA PHE A 612 15.26 22.10 11.95
C PHE A 612 14.51 22.06 13.29
N THR A 613 13.22 22.36 13.22
CA THR A 613 12.26 21.97 14.26
C THR A 613 11.57 20.71 13.79
N GLU A 614 11.58 19.69 14.64
CA GLU A 614 10.83 18.46 14.39
C GLU A 614 9.35 18.74 14.69
N VAL A 615 8.50 18.58 13.68
CA VAL A 615 7.06 18.48 13.90
C VAL A 615 6.79 17.01 14.16
N HIS A 616 6.66 16.67 15.44
CA HIS A 616 6.45 15.31 15.91
C HIS A 616 5.07 14.82 15.47
N THR A 617 5.03 13.70 14.72
CA THR A 617 3.75 13.23 14.17
C THR A 617 3.46 11.76 14.43
N VAL A 618 4.46 10.85 14.36
CA VAL A 618 4.16 9.40 14.39
C VAL A 618 5.26 8.55 15.02
N THR A 619 4.87 7.58 15.86
CA THR A 619 5.74 6.49 16.31
C THR A 619 5.64 5.34 15.31
N PRO A 620 6.75 4.89 14.69
CA PRO A 620 6.74 3.71 13.84
C PRO A 620 6.16 2.49 14.58
N TYR A 621 5.37 1.67 13.88
CA TYR A 621 4.83 0.41 14.41
C TYR A 621 5.95 -0.60 14.70
N ASN A 622 7.01 -0.59 13.90
CA ASN A 622 8.11 -1.53 13.99
C ASN A 622 9.20 -1.00 14.93
N ALA A 623 9.42 -1.73 16.01
CA ALA A 623 10.49 -1.53 16.98
C ALA A 623 11.81 -2.22 16.55
N GLY A 624 12.04 -2.38 15.23
CA GLY A 624 13.16 -3.15 14.70
C GLY A 624 13.01 -4.67 14.87
N VAL A 625 13.99 -5.39 14.35
CA VAL A 625 14.08 -6.85 14.45
C VAL A 625 15.44 -7.25 15.00
N GLN A 626 15.49 -8.32 15.78
CA GLN A 626 16.77 -8.94 16.05
C GLN A 626 17.33 -9.49 14.73
N PRO A 627 18.59 -9.18 14.40
CA PRO A 627 19.18 -9.61 13.16
C PRO A 627 19.40 -11.12 13.20
N VAL A 628 19.06 -11.78 12.11
CA VAL A 628 19.25 -13.24 11.99
C VAL A 628 20.67 -13.61 11.66
N ALA A 629 21.42 -12.67 11.08
CA ALA A 629 22.86 -12.73 10.99
C ALA A 629 23.45 -11.66 11.89
N GLU A 630 24.37 -12.00 12.76
CA GLU A 630 25.16 -11.00 13.46
C GLU A 630 26.45 -10.74 12.71
N ARG A 631 26.74 -9.45 12.47
CA ARG A 631 27.97 -9.01 11.85
C ARG A 631 29.05 -8.82 12.89
N TYR A 632 30.18 -9.46 12.62
CA TYR A 632 31.40 -9.30 13.36
C TYR A 632 32.44 -8.66 12.45
N THR A 633 33.16 -7.68 12.97
CA THR A 633 34.27 -7.05 12.26
C THR A 633 35.51 -7.06 13.14
N GLY A 634 36.68 -7.21 12.53
CA GLY A 634 37.92 -7.07 13.27
C GLY A 634 39.13 -7.07 12.36
N THR A 635 40.31 -7.15 12.97
CA THR A 635 41.57 -7.35 12.28
C THR A 635 42.24 -8.61 12.82
N LEU A 636 42.90 -9.39 11.96
CA LEU A 636 43.64 -10.56 12.40
C LEU A 636 44.77 -10.14 13.35
N ALA A 637 44.76 -10.62 14.59
CA ALA A 637 45.78 -10.26 15.58
C ALA A 637 47.17 -10.84 15.26
N ALA A 638 47.22 -11.92 14.47
CA ALA A 638 48.42 -12.58 13.99
C ALA A 638 48.19 -13.14 12.59
N THR A 639 49.26 -13.49 11.88
CA THR A 639 49.16 -14.16 10.58
C THR A 639 48.49 -15.52 10.75
N VAL A 640 47.43 -15.78 9.98
CA VAL A 640 46.72 -17.06 9.96
C VAL A 640 47.31 -17.90 8.83
N GLY A 641 48.16 -18.86 9.19
CA GLY A 641 48.91 -19.68 8.23
C GLY A 641 48.02 -20.44 7.23
N GLY A 642 48.51 -20.57 5.99
CA GLY A 642 47.74 -21.00 4.83
C GLY A 642 47.01 -22.34 4.95
N ALA A 643 47.61 -23.34 5.59
CA ALA A 643 46.96 -24.62 5.86
C ALA A 643 46.96 -24.93 7.36
N GLY A 644 45.78 -24.91 7.98
CA GLY A 644 45.56 -25.23 9.38
C GLY A 644 45.70 -24.05 10.35
N GLY A 645 46.05 -22.84 9.87
CA GLY A 645 46.01 -21.64 10.71
C GLY A 645 44.59 -21.33 11.14
N THR A 646 44.40 -20.84 12.37
CA THR A 646 43.06 -20.53 12.89
C THR A 646 42.96 -19.13 13.48
N PHE A 647 41.74 -18.60 13.49
CA PHE A 647 41.36 -17.50 14.36
C PHE A 647 39.93 -17.72 14.88
N THR A 648 39.58 -17.07 15.98
CA THR A 648 38.25 -17.23 16.60
C THR A 648 37.51 -15.91 16.61
N ILE A 649 36.26 -15.94 16.19
CA ILE A 649 35.30 -14.85 16.30
C ILE A 649 34.47 -15.09 17.57
N PRO A 650 34.62 -14.30 18.64
CA PRO A 650 33.84 -14.50 19.86
C PRO A 650 32.36 -14.16 19.63
N TYR A 651 31.44 -14.89 20.25
CA TYR A 651 30.03 -14.50 20.25
C TYR A 651 29.82 -13.26 21.15
N SER A 652 28.97 -12.33 20.72
CA SER A 652 28.63 -11.14 21.51
C SER A 652 27.80 -11.47 22.76
N GLU A 653 26.92 -12.47 22.68
CA GLU A 653 25.93 -12.80 23.73
C GLU A 653 26.37 -13.94 24.66
N GLY A 654 27.56 -14.51 24.46
CA GLY A 654 28.12 -15.53 25.36
C GLY A 654 27.45 -16.90 25.33
N ASP A 655 26.51 -17.16 24.42
CA ASP A 655 25.87 -18.47 24.26
C ASP A 655 25.99 -19.02 22.83
N ALA A 656 26.68 -20.15 22.72
CA ALA A 656 26.84 -20.91 21.48
C ALA A 656 25.56 -21.58 20.98
N SER A 657 24.54 -21.77 21.82
CA SER A 657 23.29 -22.44 21.44
C SER A 657 22.62 -21.76 20.23
N TYR A 658 22.81 -20.45 20.12
CA TYR A 658 22.29 -19.64 19.02
C TYR A 658 22.94 -19.89 17.67
N PHE A 659 24.14 -20.47 17.54
CA PHE A 659 24.85 -20.52 16.24
C PHE A 659 25.14 -21.96 15.75
N ARG A 660 24.49 -22.99 16.33
CA ARG A 660 24.90 -24.40 16.16
C ARG A 660 24.53 -25.09 14.84
N ASP A 661 23.95 -24.39 13.87
CA ASP A 661 23.55 -25.03 12.62
C ASP A 661 24.68 -25.00 11.58
N ASN A 662 25.31 -26.15 11.37
CA ASN A 662 26.29 -26.38 10.30
C ASN A 662 25.63 -26.63 8.93
N THR A 663 24.30 -26.66 8.86
CA THR A 663 23.55 -26.85 7.61
C THR A 663 23.20 -25.54 6.92
N ARG A 664 23.56 -24.36 7.47
CA ARG A 664 23.18 -23.03 6.93
C ARG A 664 24.36 -22.16 6.50
N ALA A 665 24.01 -21.11 5.76
CA ALA A 665 24.92 -20.17 5.12
C ALA A 665 25.58 -19.18 6.09
N HIS A 666 26.83 -19.41 6.48
CA HIS A 666 27.67 -18.41 7.16
C HIS A 666 28.61 -17.78 6.12
N CYS A 667 28.95 -16.50 6.29
CA CYS A 667 29.79 -15.77 5.34
C CYS A 667 30.99 -15.12 6.05
N LEU A 668 32.18 -15.22 5.46
CA LEU A 668 33.38 -14.49 5.87
C LEU A 668 33.97 -13.78 4.67
N GLN A 669 34.24 -12.50 4.84
CA GLN A 669 34.94 -11.64 3.90
C GLN A 669 36.24 -11.14 4.53
N LEU A 670 37.36 -11.35 3.83
CA LEU A 670 38.67 -10.78 4.19
C LEU A 670 38.95 -9.57 3.29
N ILE A 671 39.16 -8.40 3.88
CA ILE A 671 39.35 -7.14 3.14
C ILE A 671 40.83 -6.90 2.89
N GLY A 672 41.22 -6.72 1.62
CA GLY A 672 42.56 -6.31 1.23
C GLY A 672 43.55 -7.43 0.95
N VAL A 673 43.10 -8.68 0.84
CA VAL A 673 43.91 -9.80 0.35
C VAL A 673 43.85 -9.80 -1.19
N ALA A 674 45.00 -9.72 -1.86
CA ALA A 674 45.11 -9.44 -3.31
C ALA A 674 44.70 -10.60 -4.24
N ASP A 675 44.20 -11.69 -3.68
CA ASP A 675 43.62 -12.81 -4.39
C ASP A 675 42.10 -12.56 -4.50
N GLY A 676 41.54 -12.64 -5.71
CA GLY A 676 40.11 -12.50 -5.98
C GLY A 676 39.20 -13.59 -5.38
N SER A 677 39.58 -14.19 -4.24
CA SER A 677 38.92 -15.29 -3.54
C SER A 677 38.10 -14.86 -2.31
N SER A 678 38.01 -13.57 -1.98
CA SER A 678 37.54 -13.14 -0.65
C SER A 678 36.02 -13.18 -0.36
N ASN A 679 35.21 -13.90 -1.14
CA ASN A 679 33.78 -14.11 -0.82
C ASN A 679 33.51 -15.61 -0.61
N ALA A 680 33.72 -16.09 0.63
CA ALA A 680 33.27 -17.43 1.01
C ALA A 680 31.83 -17.35 1.52
N GLU A 681 30.87 -17.50 0.61
CA GLU A 681 29.47 -17.76 0.94
C GLU A 681 29.28 -19.27 1.05
N TYR A 682 29.01 -19.76 2.26
CA TYR A 682 28.47 -21.11 2.39
C TYR A 682 26.98 -21.06 2.08
N TYR A 683 26.42 -22.00 1.32
CA TYR A 683 24.97 -22.17 1.15
C TYR A 683 24.59 -23.63 1.40
N ALA A 684 23.47 -23.83 2.10
CA ALA A 684 22.92 -25.14 2.40
C ALA A 684 22.57 -25.89 1.09
N GLY A 685 23.32 -26.95 0.76
CA GLY A 685 22.95 -27.89 -0.31
C GLY A 685 23.40 -27.55 -1.74
N GLY A 686 24.19 -26.49 -1.94
CA GLY A 686 24.73 -26.15 -3.26
C GLY A 686 25.87 -25.14 -3.13
N VAL A 687 27.08 -25.58 -3.44
CA VAL A 687 28.32 -24.80 -3.35
C VAL A 687 28.42 -23.87 -4.55
N TYR A 688 28.35 -22.55 -4.35
CA TYR A 688 28.91 -21.58 -5.30
C TYR A 688 29.46 -20.34 -4.58
N GLY A 689 30.78 -20.35 -4.40
CA GLY A 689 31.70 -19.28 -3.96
C GLY A 689 33.11 -19.85 -4.16
N THR A 690 34.01 -19.08 -4.79
CA THR A 690 34.93 -19.60 -5.83
C THR A 690 36.05 -20.57 -5.46
N ASN A 691 36.19 -21.04 -4.21
CA ASN A 691 37.04 -22.20 -3.89
C ASN A 691 36.49 -22.99 -2.68
N ALA A 692 35.67 -23.99 -2.97
CA ALA A 692 35.18 -24.93 -1.96
C ALA A 692 36.34 -25.59 -1.19
N GLY A 693 36.35 -25.47 0.14
CA GLY A 693 37.31 -26.14 1.02
C GLY A 693 38.40 -25.25 1.62
N GLU A 694 38.50 -23.97 1.23
CA GLU A 694 39.52 -23.03 1.74
C GLU A 694 39.32 -22.59 3.18
N THR A 695 38.14 -22.79 3.76
CA THR A 695 37.91 -22.54 5.19
C THR A 695 37.09 -23.64 5.84
N THR A 696 37.38 -23.94 7.12
CA THR A 696 36.55 -24.80 7.98
C THR A 696 36.05 -24.00 9.17
N TRP A 697 34.78 -24.16 9.51
CA TRP A 697 34.12 -23.42 10.59
C TRP A 697 33.79 -24.37 11.73
N THR A 698 34.28 -24.09 12.94
CA THR A 698 34.01 -24.88 14.14
C THR A 698 33.33 -24.00 15.19
N PHE A 699 32.05 -24.26 15.45
CA PHE A 699 31.25 -23.54 16.44
C PHE A 699 31.56 -24.06 17.84
N GLY A 700 32.30 -23.26 18.63
CA GLY A 700 32.63 -23.54 20.03
C GLY A 700 31.60 -22.94 20.98
N ALA A 701 31.86 -23.03 22.29
CA ALA A 701 30.98 -22.51 23.35
C ALA A 701 30.94 -20.97 23.45
N THR A 702 32.02 -20.31 23.03
CA THR A 702 32.22 -18.85 23.21
C THR A 702 32.53 -18.12 21.91
N GLY A 703 32.59 -18.83 20.77
CA GLY A 703 32.86 -18.25 19.47
C GLY A 703 32.96 -19.29 18.36
N VAL A 704 33.20 -18.81 17.15
CA VAL A 704 33.41 -19.62 15.95
C VAL A 704 34.88 -19.59 15.58
N THR A 705 35.51 -20.77 15.52
CA THR A 705 36.88 -20.91 15.03
C THR A 705 36.87 -21.12 13.53
N ILE A 706 37.52 -20.23 12.80
CA ILE A 706 37.75 -20.31 11.37
C ILE A 706 39.14 -20.88 11.14
N THR A 707 39.23 -21.98 10.41
CA THR A 707 40.49 -22.58 9.96
C THR A 707 40.73 -22.20 8.51
N ASN A 708 41.89 -21.63 8.21
CA ASN A 708 42.39 -21.37 6.87
C ASN A 708 42.95 -22.68 6.27
N ASN A 709 42.37 -23.12 5.16
CA ASN A 709 42.82 -24.27 4.37
C ASN A 709 43.22 -23.86 2.95
N SER A 710 43.26 -22.56 2.64
CA SER A 710 43.53 -22.04 1.28
C SER A 710 44.94 -22.34 0.78
N GLY A 711 45.87 -22.67 1.69
CA GLY A 711 47.30 -22.75 1.39
C GLY A 711 47.99 -21.39 1.33
N VAL A 712 47.27 -20.28 1.53
CA VAL A 712 47.78 -18.90 1.48
C VAL A 712 47.68 -18.25 2.87
N ASP A 713 48.79 -17.72 3.38
CA ASP A 713 48.80 -17.01 4.66
C ASP A 713 47.92 -15.75 4.62
N TRP A 714 47.07 -15.55 5.63
CA TRP A 714 46.36 -14.29 5.84
C TRP A 714 47.17 -13.40 6.80
N PRO A 715 47.77 -12.30 6.35
CA PRO A 715 48.69 -11.51 7.19
C PRO A 715 48.03 -10.93 8.45
N ALA A 716 48.81 -10.77 9.51
CA ALA A 716 48.39 -9.97 10.66
C ALA A 716 47.95 -8.56 10.23
N GLY A 717 46.92 -8.01 10.88
CA GLY A 717 46.33 -6.72 10.54
C GLY A 717 45.31 -6.75 9.39
N THR A 718 45.15 -7.88 8.69
CA THR A 718 44.10 -8.03 7.67
C THR A 718 42.73 -7.81 8.29
N ALA A 719 41.96 -6.87 7.74
CA ALA A 719 40.60 -6.61 8.18
C ALA A 719 39.68 -7.74 7.72
N TRP A 720 38.71 -8.11 8.55
CA TRP A 720 37.76 -9.16 8.26
C TRP A 720 36.35 -8.74 8.69
N VAL A 721 35.37 -9.29 7.98
CA VAL A 721 33.93 -9.16 8.26
C VAL A 721 33.33 -10.55 8.20
N ALA A 722 32.63 -10.97 9.24
CA ALA A 722 31.94 -12.25 9.29
C ALA A 722 30.46 -12.05 9.62
N TYR A 723 29.61 -12.86 9.00
CA TYR A 723 28.18 -12.93 9.23
C TYR A 723 27.85 -14.30 9.82
N LEU A 724 27.52 -14.32 11.11
CA LEU A 724 27.14 -15.55 11.81
C LEU A 724 25.63 -15.65 11.90
N MET A 725 25.06 -16.71 11.32
CA MET A 725 23.61 -16.94 11.34
C MET A 725 23.15 -17.56 12.65
N ARG A 726 22.08 -17.00 13.25
CA ARG A 726 21.39 -17.60 14.38
C ARG A 726 20.54 -18.80 13.96
N HIS A 727 20.39 -19.76 14.86
CA HIS A 727 19.66 -21.02 14.72
C HIS A 727 18.15 -20.75 14.75
N PRO A 728 17.36 -21.38 13.86
CA PRO A 728 15.92 -21.16 13.76
C PRO A 728 15.14 -21.38 15.05
N ASP A 729 15.44 -22.47 15.76
CA ASP A 729 14.76 -22.80 17.02
C ASP A 729 15.13 -21.86 18.18
N HIS A 730 16.10 -20.97 17.98
CA HIS A 730 16.62 -20.05 18.99
C HIS A 730 16.60 -18.60 18.54
N TYR A 731 15.87 -18.25 17.48
CA TYR A 731 15.62 -16.83 17.27
C TYR A 731 14.83 -16.31 18.46
N PRO A 732 15.38 -15.33 19.21
CA PRO A 732 14.64 -14.79 20.33
C PRO A 732 13.34 -14.16 19.81
N PRO A 733 12.25 -14.21 20.60
CA PRO A 733 11.06 -13.45 20.27
C PRO A 733 11.47 -12.00 19.98
N LYS A 734 10.79 -11.32 19.03
CA LYS A 734 10.99 -9.87 18.78
C LYS A 734 11.17 -9.17 20.13
N VAL A 735 12.40 -8.75 20.43
CA VAL A 735 12.69 -8.17 21.73
C VAL A 735 12.18 -6.74 21.66
N VAL A 736 10.94 -6.53 22.11
CA VAL A 736 10.28 -5.22 22.13
C VAL A 736 11.13 -4.18 22.89
N SER A 737 12.01 -4.61 23.79
CA SER A 737 12.92 -3.74 24.53
C SER A 737 14.22 -3.38 23.80
N ALA A 738 14.54 -3.95 22.64
CA ALA A 738 15.81 -3.72 21.92
C ALA A 738 15.76 -2.53 20.96
N ALA A 739 14.58 -2.05 20.57
CA ALA A 739 14.46 -0.74 19.94
C ALA A 739 13.22 -0.03 20.47
N THR A 740 13.43 0.83 21.47
CA THR A 740 12.55 1.98 21.59
C THR A 740 13.04 2.95 20.52
N PRO A 741 12.33 3.19 19.40
CA PRO A 741 12.79 4.14 18.42
C PRO A 741 12.98 5.50 19.11
N SER A 742 14.20 6.00 19.09
CA SER A 742 14.55 7.33 19.55
C SER A 742 15.22 8.04 18.36
N PRO A 743 14.58 8.99 17.65
CA PRO A 743 13.27 9.62 17.84
C PRO A 743 12.20 9.12 16.85
N LEU A 744 11.00 9.72 16.97
CA LEU A 744 9.82 9.56 16.12
C LEU A 744 10.13 9.68 14.62
N ALA A 745 9.25 9.18 13.75
CA ALA A 745 9.26 9.63 12.36
C ALA A 745 8.94 11.14 12.34
N VAL A 746 9.91 11.95 11.92
CA VAL A 746 9.82 13.42 12.01
C VAL A 746 9.45 14.03 10.68
N ILE A 747 8.63 15.08 10.74
CA ILE A 747 8.52 16.04 9.66
C ILE A 747 9.45 17.20 10.00
N LEU A 748 10.33 17.56 9.07
CA LEU A 748 11.31 18.62 9.27
C LEU A 748 10.72 19.96 8.85
N ARG A 749 10.67 20.90 9.80
CA ARG A 749 10.37 22.31 9.55
C ARG A 749 11.65 23.14 9.65
N PRO A 750 12.04 23.92 8.63
CA PRO A 750 13.20 24.80 8.69
C PRO A 750 13.13 25.80 9.85
N GLY A 751 14.15 25.78 10.72
CA GLY A 751 14.27 26.74 11.81
C GLY A 751 14.51 28.16 11.30
N SER A 752 14.33 29.17 12.15
CA SER A 752 14.46 30.59 11.77
C SER A 752 15.81 30.95 11.14
N THR A 753 16.89 30.26 11.52
CA THR A 753 18.25 30.46 11.02
C THR A 753 18.68 29.42 9.99
N SER A 754 17.77 28.54 9.54
CA SER A 754 18.08 27.50 8.56
C SER A 754 18.41 28.11 7.20
N THR A 755 19.48 27.62 6.56
CA THR A 755 19.83 27.99 5.19
C THR A 755 18.83 27.44 4.17
N ALA A 756 18.00 26.46 4.53
CA ALA A 756 16.90 25.97 3.69
C ALA A 756 15.92 27.08 3.28
N LYS A 757 15.81 28.15 4.09
CA LYS A 757 14.93 29.27 3.79
C LYS A 757 15.37 30.10 2.59
N ALA A 758 16.68 30.25 2.41
CA ALA A 758 17.23 31.08 1.34
C ALA A 758 17.55 30.27 0.07
N ALA A 759 17.58 28.94 0.17
CA ALA A 759 18.06 28.06 -0.89
C ALA A 759 16.99 27.69 -1.93
N ALA A 760 15.70 27.89 -1.63
CA ALA A 760 14.64 27.54 -2.56
C ALA A 760 14.39 28.67 -3.57
N THR A 761 14.52 28.33 -4.86
CA THR A 761 14.22 29.23 -5.98
C THR A 761 13.42 28.46 -7.03
N GLY A 762 12.25 28.95 -7.46
CA GLY A 762 11.44 28.25 -8.46
C GLY A 762 9.93 28.31 -8.23
N SER A 763 9.20 27.48 -8.99
CA SER A 763 7.75 27.34 -8.92
C SER A 763 7.33 26.74 -7.57
N VAL A 764 6.33 27.36 -6.93
CA VAL A 764 5.94 27.10 -5.55
C VAL A 764 4.62 26.35 -5.54
N LEU A 765 4.51 25.30 -4.72
CA LEU A 765 3.20 24.77 -4.34
C LEU A 765 2.49 25.82 -3.45
N PRO A 766 1.18 26.05 -3.58
CA PRO A 766 0.46 27.07 -2.82
C PRO A 766 0.33 26.72 -1.35
N VAL A 767 0.44 25.42 -1.01
CA VAL A 767 0.38 24.91 0.36
C VAL A 767 1.54 23.99 0.69
N ASP A 768 1.94 24.01 1.95
CA ASP A 768 2.89 23.08 2.53
C ASP A 768 2.21 21.75 2.87
N MET A 769 3.02 20.80 3.33
CA MET A 769 2.57 19.46 3.69
C MET A 769 1.48 19.46 4.77
N LEU A 770 1.36 20.49 5.61
CA LEU A 770 0.34 20.60 6.66
C LEU A 770 -0.90 21.40 6.21
N GLY A 771 -0.91 21.86 4.96
CA GLY A 771 -1.97 22.70 4.40
C GLY A 771 -1.79 24.19 4.65
N ASP A 772 -0.67 24.61 5.26
CA ASP A 772 -0.38 26.03 5.47
C ASP A 772 0.04 26.68 4.15
N ALA A 773 -0.40 27.92 3.90
CA ALA A 773 -0.04 28.64 2.68
C ALA A 773 1.48 28.85 2.59
N ARG A 774 2.07 28.50 1.44
CA ARG A 774 3.51 28.73 1.23
C ARG A 774 3.78 30.20 0.92
N PRO A 775 4.88 30.77 1.41
CA PRO A 775 5.32 32.08 0.99
C PRO A 775 5.78 32.06 -0.47
N ALA A 776 5.81 33.24 -1.12
CA ALA A 776 6.28 33.38 -2.51
C ALA A 776 7.74 32.93 -2.72
N SER A 777 8.54 32.83 -1.65
CA SER A 777 9.88 32.26 -1.63
C SER A 777 9.88 31.12 -0.61
N PRO A 778 9.49 29.89 -1.01
CA PRO A 778 9.33 28.76 -0.10
C PRO A 778 10.68 28.35 0.47
N THR A 779 10.66 27.54 1.52
CA THR A 779 11.84 26.87 2.04
C THR A 779 12.10 25.54 1.29
N LEU A 780 13.28 24.93 1.48
CA LEU A 780 13.50 23.54 1.05
C LEU A 780 12.71 22.56 1.93
N GLY A 781 12.12 21.54 1.30
CA GLY A 781 11.39 20.48 1.98
C GLY A 781 9.88 20.70 2.06
N PRO A 782 9.20 19.82 2.80
CA PRO A 782 7.75 19.70 2.74
C PRO A 782 6.99 20.67 3.65
N VAL A 783 7.59 21.17 4.72
CA VAL A 783 6.92 22.06 5.70
C VAL A 783 7.57 23.43 5.74
N GLU A 784 6.75 24.47 5.73
CA GLU A 784 7.22 25.85 5.80
C GLU A 784 7.45 26.31 7.25
N ALA A 785 8.30 27.33 7.39
CA ALA A 785 8.49 28.00 8.68
C ALA A 785 7.38 29.02 8.90
N ALA A 786 6.70 28.94 10.05
CA ALA A 786 5.74 29.95 10.50
C ALA A 786 6.36 31.34 10.69
#